data_AF-A0A7C3D226-F1
#
_entry.id   AF-A0A7C3D226-F1
#
_cell.length_a   1.000
_cell.length_b   1.000
_cell.length_c   1.000
_cell.angle_alpha   90.00
_cell.angle_beta   90.00
_cell.angle_gamma   90.00
#
_symmetry.space_group_name_H-M   'P 1'
#
loop_
_entity.id
_entity.type
_entity.pdbx_description
1 polymer ?
#
loop_
_entity_poly.entity_id
_entity_poly.type
_entity_poly.pdbx_seq_one_letter_code
_entity_poly.pdbx_strand_id
1 'polypeptide(L)'
;MKNYHLGINLGHDRAAALVRDGEIIVAIHQERLDRKKHSIGFLHQSVGDASQIQLPLEAIHYCLDTCKINMSEVTSITANMPGDDFSSDILKRTLAPEWSGKIAHIPNHHLAHAYTAYWPSGFEQALVMVADASGSAKAGKTESYTLYHGNGSKLIPIHREKVISHLAGLSTLGFLYEYVTRKADFVTQISPSLSVPEAGKLMGLAPFGSGQENWQQWIHTSPDSYHLDISPYDIFLEIAALEKRYDDGEGKAYLRPYLVDLAYKIQHEIELALRHIIQLAIKETGLRKLCLAGGVALNSVANYKLYRQLALDDIFIFPAAGDAGIAAGCALWAYANKEKGNRRKQLRHAALGRTYTKTETQNAAEKFSGQISFETLPTQQIVERCAQALAKGHIIARLGEGSEFGPRALGHRSILADPTFSRMKDIINARVKFRESFRPFAPVIPEASVSEVFEQDVAAPFMLLVSDIKKEYHDKIPSVTHHDGTGRVQTVTAEDNAYLYQLCYKMVEARGGPPVVLNTSFNVAGQPIVETPEEAIETFLSADIDYLCLENLWITKTRTPVLDYEQHLSKVKSDKLPRGLPPAQPTAIDLMQQLDRALFFNNGKNGPWTIDELRHLSSTGGRYKETSKLFPDNPFKQPFKTQLSNNVVLMLDPLGKSKLVKLNKVNHSKIYSLNELKWLMAVHHNNAEQAEAIRLEEQLTTLEAKNKITGAQQQLADFDLAFHDLLPSAGTGDTKIIPSNIPTLAAFDAETFQCSNALSALRDCLKKYDYSISAICGLLNIESLQHIEPTHLHYYDAFKLPQTALADLIRLFLLRGALTEEKTISLFGNALFSLLARLGILISRESLWSSAVDLYCAEELFIATDHRYMFLAEDKIDENPVMYIGMDSLGLVCTAPRSVSQNTLDLCSGSGIQALVASRYSHKVTGVDLNPRALRFARFNAQLNGIKNVRFKLGNLYAAVKGQIFDTILANPPFVPSPNEDLRFRDGGKSGEEVLRRIVKGACTHLSHSGKLHIVTDLVDLDSYQTKLCQWWGDDVSDTLVLHTADRNDALFAIPHAHHPFGQSFQAYNKTLTEWINNFHA
;
A
#
# COMPACT_ATOMS: atom_id res chain seq x y z
N MET A 1 47.14 4.04 28.48
CA MET A 1 45.68 4.11 28.78
C MET A 1 44.94 3.52 27.59
N LYS A 2 43.66 3.15 27.72
CA LYS A 2 42.84 2.77 26.56
C LYS A 2 42.19 4.04 26.04
N ASN A 3 42.62 4.51 24.87
CA ASN A 3 42.23 5.82 24.37
C ASN A 3 41.04 5.65 23.42
N TYR A 4 39.83 5.95 23.91
CA TYR A 4 38.59 5.79 23.17
C TYR A 4 38.05 7.13 22.66
N HIS A 5 37.69 7.21 21.38
CA HIS A 5 37.11 8.38 20.75
C HIS A 5 35.65 8.11 20.41
N LEU A 6 34.73 8.85 21.03
CA LEU A 6 33.31 8.82 20.69
C LEU A 6 33.04 9.84 19.57
N GLY A 7 32.52 9.35 18.45
CA GLY A 7 32.05 10.16 17.34
C GLY A 7 30.54 10.04 17.17
N ILE A 8 29.87 11.16 16.85
CA ILE A 8 28.41 11.26 16.84
C ILE A 8 27.93 12.02 15.58
N ASN A 9 26.88 11.52 14.93
CA ASN A 9 26.07 12.27 13.96
C ASN A 9 24.80 12.82 14.64
N LEU A 10 24.49 14.10 14.44
CA LEU A 10 23.32 14.79 15.02
C LEU A 10 22.23 15.18 14.00
N GLY A 11 22.42 14.92 12.70
CA GLY A 11 21.48 15.28 11.63
C GLY A 11 20.28 14.33 11.49
N HIS A 12 19.95 13.97 10.25
CA HIS A 12 19.20 12.75 9.94
C HIS A 12 20.13 11.53 10.00
N ASP A 13 19.56 10.31 10.00
CA ASP A 13 20.32 9.06 10.11
C ASP A 13 21.33 9.08 11.28
N ARG A 14 20.87 9.55 12.45
CA ARG A 14 21.73 9.71 13.63
C ARG A 14 22.47 8.42 13.97
N ALA A 15 23.71 8.55 14.39
CA ALA A 15 24.59 7.41 14.66
C ALA A 15 25.63 7.75 15.72
N ALA A 16 26.19 6.70 16.34
CA ALA A 16 27.36 6.79 17.20
C ALA A 16 28.40 5.75 16.78
N ALA A 17 29.68 6.08 16.95
CA ALA A 17 30.80 5.18 16.71
C ALA A 17 31.92 5.40 17.73
N LEU A 18 32.63 4.34 18.08
CA LEU A 18 33.75 4.37 19.01
C LEU A 18 35.03 3.86 18.33
N VAL A 19 36.07 4.71 18.31
CA VAL A 19 37.40 4.37 17.77
C VAL A 19 38.39 4.16 18.91
N ARG A 20 39.29 3.18 18.76
CA ARG A 20 40.47 2.99 19.63
C ARG A 20 41.67 2.60 18.75
N ASP A 21 42.85 3.17 19.03
CA ASP A 21 44.11 2.81 18.35
C ASP A 21 44.11 2.93 16.79
N GLY A 22 43.18 3.72 16.21
CA GLY A 22 43.00 3.84 14.76
C GLY A 22 42.04 2.83 14.12
N GLU A 23 41.31 2.06 14.94
CA GLU A 23 40.32 1.06 14.55
C GLU A 23 38.92 1.47 15.05
N ILE A 24 37.88 1.29 14.23
CA ILE A 24 36.48 1.44 14.65
C ILE A 24 36.08 0.15 15.37
N ILE A 25 35.82 0.24 16.68
CA ILE A 25 35.55 -0.91 17.55
C ILE A 25 34.06 -1.25 17.60
N VAL A 26 33.20 -0.25 17.53
CA VAL A 26 31.73 -0.39 17.47
C VAL A 26 31.13 0.82 16.77
N ALA A 27 30.08 0.63 15.97
CA ALA A 27 29.31 1.69 15.34
C ALA A 27 27.88 1.24 15.07
N ILE A 28 26.89 2.08 15.38
CA ILE A 28 25.46 1.73 15.24
C ILE A 28 24.62 2.94 14.80
N HIS A 29 23.62 2.68 13.95
CA HIS A 29 22.59 3.66 13.58
C HIS A 29 21.51 3.71 14.67
N GLN A 30 21.08 4.90 15.04
CA GLN A 30 19.99 5.11 16.01
C GLN A 30 18.67 4.46 15.52
N GLU A 31 18.41 4.44 14.21
CA GLU A 31 17.23 3.76 13.62
C GLU A 31 17.19 2.24 13.85
N ARG A 32 18.32 1.58 14.18
CA ARG A 32 18.36 0.16 14.53
C ARG A 32 17.74 -0.09 15.91
N LEU A 33 17.80 0.91 16.79
CA LEU A 33 17.48 0.82 18.22
C LEU A 33 16.07 1.36 18.52
N ASP A 34 15.78 2.61 18.11
CA ASP A 34 14.45 3.22 18.31
C ASP A 34 13.39 2.74 17.31
N ARG A 35 13.80 1.87 16.38
CA ARG A 35 13.02 1.27 15.29
C ARG A 35 12.37 2.29 14.34
N LYS A 36 12.80 3.57 14.36
CA LYS A 36 12.30 4.65 13.48
C LYS A 36 13.28 4.86 12.32
N LYS A 37 12.87 4.44 11.13
CA LYS A 37 13.65 4.60 9.90
C LYS A 37 14.03 6.06 9.68
N HIS A 38 15.29 6.32 9.35
CA HIS A 38 15.87 7.67 9.22
C HIS A 38 15.81 8.53 10.50
N SER A 39 15.94 7.92 11.69
CA SER A 39 15.84 8.59 13.00
C SER A 39 16.55 9.96 13.09
N ILE A 40 15.74 11.02 13.23
CA ILE A 40 16.14 12.43 13.19
C ILE A 40 16.45 13.03 14.57
N GLY A 41 17.34 14.03 14.62
CA GLY A 41 17.62 14.81 15.83
C GLY A 41 16.60 15.91 16.15
N PHE A 42 16.08 16.60 15.12
CA PHE A 42 15.02 17.64 15.21
C PHE A 42 14.47 18.02 13.80
N LEU A 43 13.50 18.94 13.74
CA LEU A 43 12.84 19.47 12.54
C LEU A 43 13.71 20.47 11.74
N HIS A 44 13.72 20.31 10.42
CA HIS A 44 14.54 21.10 9.48
C HIS A 44 13.97 22.51 9.14
N GLN A 45 12.99 23.02 9.89
CA GLN A 45 12.27 24.26 9.56
C GLN A 45 12.38 25.40 10.60
N SER A 46 12.97 25.16 11.78
CA SER A 46 13.16 26.20 12.81
C SER A 46 14.64 26.59 12.93
N VAL A 47 15.10 27.47 12.04
CA VAL A 47 16.51 27.95 11.94
C VAL A 47 16.88 28.94 13.05
N GLY A 48 16.49 28.63 14.29
CA GLY A 48 16.63 29.54 15.43
C GLY A 48 16.64 28.88 16.82
N ASP A 49 16.37 27.57 16.94
CA ASP A 49 16.35 26.91 18.25
C ASP A 49 17.15 25.59 18.29
N ALA A 50 18.48 25.73 18.40
CA ALA A 50 19.39 24.64 18.66
C ALA A 50 19.22 24.00 20.05
N SER A 51 18.26 24.42 20.89
CA SER A 51 17.94 23.74 22.15
C SER A 51 17.27 22.38 21.95
N GLN A 52 16.54 22.21 20.83
CA GLN A 52 15.63 21.06 20.61
C GLN A 52 16.30 19.85 19.95
N ILE A 53 17.55 19.94 19.52
CA ILE A 53 18.29 18.83 18.86
C ILE A 53 18.69 17.76 19.89
N GLN A 54 18.20 16.52 19.66
CA GLN A 54 18.41 15.39 20.56
C GLN A 54 19.62 14.52 20.17
N LEU A 55 20.53 14.29 21.13
CA LEU A 55 21.61 13.30 20.99
C LEU A 55 21.03 11.89 20.76
N PRO A 56 21.69 11.02 19.96
CA PRO A 56 21.33 9.61 19.84
C PRO A 56 21.82 8.82 21.06
N LEU A 57 21.17 9.03 22.21
CA LEU A 57 21.59 8.47 23.49
C LEU A 57 21.65 6.95 23.48
N GLU A 58 20.69 6.27 22.85
CA GLU A 58 20.67 4.81 22.76
C GLU A 58 21.88 4.28 21.97
N ALA A 59 22.23 4.92 20.83
CA ALA A 59 23.42 4.56 20.07
C ALA A 59 24.72 4.81 20.85
N ILE A 60 24.79 5.89 21.64
CA ILE A 60 25.93 6.19 22.51
C ILE A 60 26.06 5.13 23.62
N HIS A 61 24.96 4.81 24.32
CA HIS A 61 24.94 3.76 25.34
C HIS A 61 25.32 2.39 24.76
N TYR A 62 24.72 1.99 23.63
CA TYR A 62 25.07 0.76 22.91
C TYR A 62 26.57 0.65 22.63
N CYS A 63 27.23 1.73 22.20
CA CYS A 63 28.67 1.75 21.96
C CYS A 63 29.50 1.57 23.26
N LEU A 64 29.11 2.27 24.33
CA LEU A 64 29.77 2.21 25.64
C LEU A 64 29.61 0.82 26.29
N ASP A 65 28.39 0.31 26.32
CA ASP A 65 28.01 -0.98 26.91
C ASP A 65 28.68 -2.16 26.18
N THR A 66 28.70 -2.12 24.83
CA THR A 66 29.40 -3.12 24.00
C THR A 66 30.89 -3.17 24.30
N CYS A 67 31.52 -2.01 24.51
CA CYS A 67 32.92 -1.91 24.92
C CYS A 67 33.16 -2.13 26.42
N LYS A 68 32.10 -2.20 27.23
CA LYS A 68 32.11 -2.29 28.71
C LYS A 68 32.93 -1.17 29.36
N ILE A 69 32.69 0.06 28.92
CA ILE A 69 33.34 1.27 29.43
C ILE A 69 32.33 2.35 29.81
N ASN A 70 32.76 3.30 30.62
CA ASN A 70 31.98 4.45 31.05
C ASN A 70 32.38 5.72 30.28
N MET A 71 31.52 6.75 30.30
CA MET A 71 31.80 8.06 29.67
C MET A 71 33.03 8.78 30.28
N SER A 72 33.45 8.38 31.50
CA SER A 72 34.71 8.79 32.12
C SER A 72 35.95 8.25 31.40
N GLU A 73 35.87 7.13 30.68
CA GLU A 73 36.99 6.45 30.00
C GLU A 73 37.20 6.87 28.53
N VAL A 74 36.22 7.57 27.93
CA VAL A 74 36.34 8.19 26.60
C VAL A 74 37.36 9.34 26.66
N THR A 75 38.39 9.39 25.80
CA THR A 75 39.33 10.53 25.77
C THR A 75 38.67 11.78 25.18
N SER A 76 37.96 11.62 24.05
CA SER A 76 37.35 12.75 23.33
C SER A 76 35.97 12.43 22.75
N ILE A 77 35.12 13.45 22.70
CA ILE A 77 33.78 13.39 22.14
C ILE A 77 33.74 14.38 20.97
N THR A 78 33.47 13.90 19.75
CA THR A 78 33.37 14.74 18.55
C THR A 78 32.02 14.52 17.89
N ALA A 79 31.28 15.60 17.68
CA ALA A 79 30.04 15.57 16.90
C ALA A 79 30.17 16.53 15.71
N ASN A 80 29.28 16.36 14.73
CA ASN A 80 29.08 17.27 13.62
C ASN A 80 27.66 17.08 13.03
N MET A 81 27.22 18.06 12.25
CA MET A 81 26.00 18.05 11.44
C MET A 81 26.24 18.85 10.14
N PRO A 82 25.48 18.60 9.06
CA PRO A 82 25.51 19.42 7.85
C PRO A 82 24.93 20.82 8.09
N GLY A 83 25.22 21.76 7.19
CA GLY A 83 24.80 23.16 7.32
C GLY A 83 25.63 23.93 8.35
N ASP A 84 25.00 24.77 9.17
CA ASP A 84 25.64 25.49 10.26
C ASP A 84 25.82 24.55 11.48
N ASP A 85 27.08 24.26 11.83
CA ASP A 85 27.42 23.21 12.81
C ASP A 85 27.32 23.69 14.27
N PHE A 86 26.15 23.50 14.88
CA PHE A 86 25.90 23.78 16.30
C PHE A 86 26.34 22.65 17.25
N SER A 87 26.91 21.55 16.74
CA SER A 87 27.14 20.32 17.49
C SER A 87 27.96 20.50 18.77
N SER A 88 28.99 21.36 18.74
CA SER A 88 29.86 21.63 19.91
C SER A 88 29.09 22.26 21.07
N ASP A 89 28.12 23.13 20.81
CA ASP A 89 27.35 23.83 21.83
C ASP A 89 26.17 22.98 22.33
N ILE A 90 25.59 22.15 21.47
CA ILE A 90 24.64 21.09 21.85
C ILE A 90 25.32 20.13 22.83
N LEU A 91 26.55 19.66 22.54
CA LEU A 91 27.31 18.80 23.44
C LEU A 91 27.62 19.48 24.79
N LYS A 92 28.09 20.73 24.81
CA LYS A 92 28.39 21.48 26.05
C LYS A 92 27.16 21.70 26.95
N ARG A 93 25.97 21.77 26.36
CA ARG A 93 24.71 22.01 27.07
C ARG A 93 24.06 20.71 27.58
N THR A 94 24.15 19.63 26.80
CA THR A 94 23.46 18.36 27.10
C THR A 94 24.35 17.38 27.89
N LEU A 95 25.68 17.50 27.80
CA LEU A 95 26.61 16.79 28.66
C LEU A 95 26.88 17.59 29.94
N ALA A 96 27.05 16.92 31.08
CA ALA A 96 27.42 17.59 32.33
C ALA A 96 28.84 18.19 32.27
N PRO A 97 29.14 19.23 33.08
CA PRO A 97 30.31 20.08 32.89
C PRO A 97 31.66 19.35 32.89
N GLU A 98 31.81 18.27 33.66
CA GLU A 98 33.03 17.47 33.75
C GLU A 98 33.46 16.82 32.43
N TRP A 99 32.55 16.63 31.48
CA TRP A 99 32.86 16.09 30.15
C TRP A 99 33.12 17.18 29.10
N SER A 100 32.89 18.46 29.42
CA SER A 100 33.12 19.57 28.47
C SER A 100 34.57 19.66 27.99
N GLY A 101 35.54 19.35 28.87
CA GLY A 101 36.96 19.31 28.51
C GLY A 101 37.35 18.20 27.52
N LYS A 102 36.46 17.25 27.25
CA LYS A 102 36.63 16.17 26.26
C LYS A 102 36.05 16.52 24.89
N ILE A 103 35.27 17.60 24.77
CA ILE A 103 34.59 17.96 23.53
C ILE A 103 35.63 18.48 22.52
N ALA A 104 35.70 17.82 21.37
CA ALA A 104 36.50 18.25 20.23
C ALA A 104 35.57 18.63 19.07
N HIS A 105 35.94 19.68 18.33
CA HIS A 105 35.19 20.19 17.19
C HIS A 105 36.01 19.98 15.91
N ILE A 106 35.44 19.23 14.95
CA ILE A 106 36.00 19.04 13.62
C ILE A 106 35.65 20.26 12.74
N PRO A 107 36.59 20.87 12.00
CA PRO A 107 36.33 22.16 11.33
C PRO A 107 35.28 22.17 10.20
N ASN A 108 34.76 21.02 9.76
CA ASN A 108 34.03 20.88 8.51
C ASN A 108 33.34 19.51 8.34
N HIS A 109 32.15 19.49 7.76
CA HIS A 109 31.34 18.28 7.51
C HIS A 109 31.94 17.36 6.44
N HIS A 110 32.33 17.90 5.27
CA HIS A 110 33.03 17.09 4.26
C HIS A 110 34.37 16.54 4.75
N LEU A 111 35.04 17.20 5.71
CA LEU A 111 36.23 16.63 6.33
C LEU A 111 35.91 15.38 7.19
N ALA A 112 34.77 15.33 7.88
CA ALA A 112 34.35 14.12 8.60
C ALA A 112 34.17 12.95 7.61
N HIS A 113 33.38 13.15 6.55
CA HIS A 113 33.20 12.18 5.46
C HIS A 113 34.53 11.73 4.83
N ALA A 114 35.47 12.66 4.57
CA ALA A 114 36.78 12.33 4.02
C ALA A 114 37.60 11.44 4.97
N TYR A 115 37.52 11.65 6.29
CA TYR A 115 38.09 10.73 7.27
C TYR A 115 37.37 9.37 7.27
N THR A 116 36.04 9.35 7.19
CA THR A 116 35.23 8.12 7.13
C THR A 116 35.63 7.19 5.99
N ALA A 117 35.96 7.71 4.80
CA ALA A 117 36.42 6.87 3.68
C ALA A 117 37.95 6.67 3.65
N TYR A 118 38.75 7.73 3.78
CA TYR A 118 40.21 7.60 3.59
C TYR A 118 40.91 6.85 4.72
N TRP A 119 40.57 7.10 5.98
CA TRP A 119 41.29 6.45 7.08
C TRP A 119 41.18 4.93 7.07
N PRO A 120 39.98 4.32 6.94
CA PRO A 120 39.83 2.87 6.89
C PRO A 120 40.06 2.22 5.52
N SER A 121 40.44 2.94 4.46
CA SER A 121 40.65 2.34 3.13
C SER A 121 41.85 1.40 3.05
N GLY A 122 42.87 1.62 3.89
CA GLY A 122 44.17 0.97 3.78
C GLY A 122 45.09 1.56 2.70
N PHE A 123 44.67 2.59 1.96
CA PHE A 123 45.47 3.20 0.89
C PHE A 123 46.46 4.24 1.45
N GLU A 124 47.77 4.06 1.25
CA GLU A 124 48.77 5.03 1.73
C GLU A 124 48.71 6.37 0.98
N GLN A 125 48.35 6.35 -0.30
CA GLN A 125 47.97 7.53 -1.08
C GLN A 125 46.71 7.26 -1.88
N ALA A 126 45.80 8.24 -1.92
CA ALA A 126 44.54 8.16 -2.66
C ALA A 126 44.00 9.55 -3.00
N LEU A 127 43.28 9.65 -4.12
CA LEU A 127 42.32 10.71 -4.35
C LEU A 127 41.08 10.43 -3.50
N VAL A 128 40.52 11.46 -2.87
CA VAL A 128 39.36 11.34 -1.98
C VAL A 128 38.30 12.35 -2.42
N MET A 129 37.15 11.88 -2.87
CA MET A 129 36.01 12.73 -3.23
C MET A 129 34.88 12.55 -2.22
N VAL A 130 34.40 13.67 -1.70
CA VAL A 130 33.18 13.77 -0.90
C VAL A 130 32.15 14.50 -1.73
N ALA A 131 30.97 13.90 -1.94
CA ALA A 131 29.88 14.53 -2.69
C ALA A 131 28.55 14.27 -1.99
N ASP A 132 27.78 15.34 -1.74
CA ASP A 132 26.61 15.26 -0.87
C ASP A 132 25.48 16.22 -1.26
N ALA A 133 24.38 16.16 -0.51
CA ALA A 133 23.30 17.12 -0.58
C ALA A 133 23.74 18.51 -0.06
N SER A 134 24.35 18.59 1.13
CA SER A 134 24.92 19.83 1.67
C SER A 134 26.04 19.58 2.67
N GLY A 135 27.22 20.12 2.39
CA GLY A 135 28.31 20.20 3.37
C GLY A 135 28.10 21.30 4.43
N SER A 136 29.21 21.87 4.91
CA SER A 136 29.15 22.95 5.91
C SER A 136 28.77 24.29 5.29
N ALA A 137 27.78 24.95 5.89
CA ALA A 137 27.41 26.32 5.57
C ALA A 137 28.43 27.32 6.16
N LYS A 138 28.71 28.39 5.42
CA LYS A 138 29.38 29.60 5.93
C LYS A 138 29.10 30.78 5.01
N ALA A 139 28.74 31.93 5.59
CA ALA A 139 28.50 33.19 4.87
C ALA A 139 27.51 33.04 3.67
N GLY A 140 26.42 32.31 3.88
CA GLY A 140 25.36 32.11 2.86
C GLY A 140 25.72 31.15 1.71
N LYS A 141 26.83 30.41 1.81
CA LYS A 141 27.20 29.32 0.89
C LYS A 141 27.35 28.00 1.62
N THR A 142 27.03 26.89 0.94
CA THR A 142 27.29 25.51 1.40
C THR A 142 28.20 24.78 0.41
N GLU A 143 28.84 23.69 0.83
CA GLU A 143 29.71 22.87 -0.03
C GLU A 143 28.87 21.81 -0.78
N SER A 144 29.05 21.65 -2.09
CA SER A 144 28.40 20.56 -2.85
C SER A 144 29.25 19.30 -2.89
N TYR A 145 30.56 19.46 -3.10
CA TYR A 145 31.52 18.38 -3.08
C TYR A 145 32.92 18.92 -2.76
N THR A 146 33.83 18.05 -2.35
CA THR A 146 35.20 18.41 -1.98
C THR A 146 36.16 17.31 -2.38
N LEU A 147 37.31 17.70 -2.93
CA LEU A 147 38.41 16.82 -3.28
C LEU A 147 39.55 16.97 -2.28
N TYR A 148 40.17 15.85 -1.91
CA TYR A 148 41.40 15.81 -1.13
C TYR A 148 42.41 14.82 -1.72
N HIS A 149 43.69 15.14 -1.59
CA HIS A 149 44.79 14.18 -1.66
C HIS A 149 44.97 13.59 -0.25
N GLY A 150 44.61 12.32 -0.09
CA GLY A 150 44.97 11.53 1.10
C GLY A 150 46.41 11.03 0.97
N ASN A 151 47.27 11.39 1.92
CA ASN A 151 48.70 11.06 1.91
C ASN A 151 49.19 10.70 3.32
N GLY A 152 49.47 9.42 3.55
CA GLY A 152 49.78 8.87 4.86
C GLY A 152 48.64 9.10 5.85
N SER A 153 48.88 9.87 6.91
CA SER A 153 47.87 10.27 7.90
C SER A 153 47.11 11.56 7.56
N LYS A 154 47.45 12.25 6.46
CA LYS A 154 46.92 13.59 6.12
C LYS A 154 45.87 13.55 5.02
N LEU A 155 44.94 14.50 5.07
CA LEU A 155 44.01 14.84 4.00
C LEU A 155 44.23 16.30 3.59
N ILE A 156 44.74 16.52 2.39
CA ILE A 156 45.11 17.83 1.86
C ILE A 156 44.04 18.23 0.85
N PRO A 157 43.27 19.33 1.05
CA PRO A 157 42.22 19.72 0.12
C PRO A 157 42.80 20.16 -1.24
N ILE A 158 42.20 19.67 -2.32
CA ILE A 158 42.50 20.05 -3.71
C ILE A 158 41.51 21.13 -4.15
N HIS A 159 40.20 20.82 -4.12
CA HIS A 159 39.10 21.71 -4.50
C HIS A 159 37.93 21.63 -3.51
N ARG A 160 37.15 22.69 -3.40
CA ARG A 160 35.91 22.79 -2.60
C ARG A 160 34.86 23.55 -3.37
N GLU A 161 33.89 22.85 -3.95
CA GLU A 161 32.80 23.50 -4.68
C GLU A 161 31.76 24.09 -3.72
N LYS A 162 31.36 25.35 -3.93
CA LYS A 162 30.53 26.10 -2.98
C LYS A 162 29.42 26.91 -3.64
N VAL A 163 28.20 26.38 -3.56
CA VAL A 163 26.97 27.01 -4.06
C VAL A 163 26.32 27.91 -3.00
N ILE A 164 25.44 28.80 -3.44
CA ILE A 164 24.67 29.67 -2.53
C ILE A 164 23.61 28.82 -1.81
N SER A 165 23.51 28.92 -0.49
CA SER A 165 22.74 27.97 0.33
C SER A 165 21.24 27.92 -0.04
N HIS A 166 20.64 29.04 -0.45
CA HIS A 166 19.23 29.06 -0.88
C HIS A 166 18.99 28.51 -2.29
N LEU A 167 20.05 28.29 -3.09
CA LEU A 167 19.99 27.61 -4.38
C LEU A 167 20.39 26.12 -4.29
N ALA A 168 20.95 25.69 -3.16
CA ALA A 168 21.55 24.36 -2.99
C ALA A 168 20.59 23.21 -3.39
N GLY A 169 19.30 23.33 -3.08
CA GLY A 169 18.26 22.34 -3.39
C GLY A 169 18.09 21.96 -4.87
N LEU A 170 18.69 22.72 -5.79
CA LEU A 170 18.78 22.41 -7.23
C LEU A 170 20.20 22.63 -7.80
N SER A 171 21.20 22.90 -6.94
CA SER A 171 22.58 23.24 -7.35
C SER A 171 23.65 22.30 -6.79
N THR A 172 23.31 21.32 -5.95
CA THR A 172 24.25 20.27 -5.52
C THR A 172 23.92 18.94 -6.16
N LEU A 173 24.95 18.11 -6.38
CA LEU A 173 24.79 16.77 -6.94
C LEU A 173 23.82 15.90 -6.11
N GLY A 174 23.93 15.97 -4.77
CA GLY A 174 23.01 15.24 -3.90
C GLY A 174 21.57 15.74 -4.01
N PHE A 175 21.32 17.04 -3.82
CA PHE A 175 19.95 17.56 -3.84
C PHE A 175 19.28 17.42 -5.21
N LEU A 176 20.02 17.51 -6.33
CA LEU A 176 19.44 17.31 -7.66
C LEU A 176 18.96 15.86 -7.87
N TYR A 177 19.74 14.87 -7.39
CA TYR A 177 19.30 13.47 -7.38
C TYR A 177 18.11 13.24 -6.43
N GLU A 178 18.11 13.89 -5.26
CA GLU A 178 16.96 13.86 -4.35
C GLU A 178 15.72 14.54 -4.92
N TYR A 179 15.86 15.60 -5.73
CA TYR A 179 14.73 16.32 -6.33
C TYR A 179 13.95 15.42 -7.29
N VAL A 180 14.66 14.72 -8.18
CA VAL A 180 14.06 13.69 -9.04
C VAL A 180 13.52 12.51 -8.20
N THR A 181 14.19 12.13 -7.11
CA THR A 181 13.69 11.09 -6.19
C THR A 181 12.36 11.49 -5.54
N ARG A 182 12.19 12.76 -5.13
CA ARG A 182 10.93 13.29 -4.59
C ARG A 182 9.85 13.40 -5.67
N LYS A 183 10.20 13.78 -6.91
CA LYS A 183 9.28 13.78 -8.07
C LYS A 183 8.77 12.37 -8.42
N ALA A 184 9.55 11.33 -8.17
CA ALA A 184 9.13 9.93 -8.31
C ALA A 184 8.29 9.40 -7.13
N ASP A 185 7.94 10.23 -6.13
CA ASP A 185 7.28 9.82 -4.88
C ASP A 185 8.07 8.72 -4.09
N PHE A 186 9.39 8.66 -4.30
CA PHE A 186 10.26 7.76 -3.57
C PHE A 186 10.69 8.40 -2.23
N VAL A 187 9.73 8.60 -1.33
CA VAL A 187 9.96 9.21 -0.02
C VAL A 187 9.53 8.31 1.14
N THR A 188 10.23 8.42 2.27
CA THR A 188 9.78 7.92 3.56
C THR A 188 9.22 9.10 4.35
N GLN A 189 7.92 9.12 4.58
CA GLN A 189 7.28 10.14 5.42
C GLN A 189 7.65 9.91 6.89
N ILE A 190 8.12 10.96 7.59
CA ILE A 190 8.49 10.91 9.01
C ILE A 190 7.48 11.72 9.86
N SER A 191 6.93 12.80 9.31
CA SER A 191 5.82 13.56 9.88
C SER A 191 4.97 14.17 8.75
N PRO A 192 3.79 14.76 9.02
CA PRO A 192 2.98 15.40 7.98
C PRO A 192 3.70 16.50 7.17
N SER A 193 4.79 17.07 7.68
CA SER A 193 5.59 18.11 7.02
C SER A 193 7.04 17.71 6.70
N LEU A 194 7.43 16.45 6.92
CA LEU A 194 8.81 15.99 6.75
C LEU A 194 8.90 14.60 6.12
N SER A 195 9.70 14.47 5.06
CA SER A 195 10.02 13.20 4.41
C SER A 195 11.47 13.13 3.94
N VAL A 196 12.03 11.92 3.94
CA VAL A 196 13.42 11.63 3.52
C VAL A 196 13.38 10.84 2.19
N PRO A 197 14.16 11.25 1.17
CA PRO A 197 14.13 10.62 -0.15
C PRO A 197 14.89 9.29 -0.18
N GLU A 198 14.22 8.24 -0.65
CA GLU A 198 14.81 6.92 -0.88
C GLU A 198 15.56 6.88 -2.21
N ALA A 199 16.68 7.60 -2.33
CA ALA A 199 17.48 7.69 -3.58
C ALA A 199 17.87 6.30 -4.16
N GLY A 200 18.04 5.30 -3.29
CA GLY A 200 18.25 3.90 -3.68
C GLY A 200 17.04 3.17 -4.29
N LYS A 201 15.86 3.81 -4.38
CA LYS A 201 14.76 3.40 -5.27
C LYS A 201 14.96 3.97 -6.67
N LEU A 202 15.27 5.26 -6.79
CA LEU A 202 15.51 5.92 -8.09
C LEU A 202 16.68 5.26 -8.84
N MET A 203 17.77 4.94 -8.12
CA MET A 203 18.92 4.19 -8.69
C MET A 203 18.54 2.79 -9.19
N GLY A 204 17.49 2.18 -8.60
CA GLY A 204 16.96 0.89 -9.05
C GLY A 204 15.91 1.00 -10.17
N LEU A 205 15.39 2.20 -10.44
CA LEU A 205 14.47 2.49 -11.53
C LEU A 205 15.21 2.93 -12.80
N ALA A 206 16.33 3.65 -12.66
CA ALA A 206 17.13 4.18 -13.76
C ALA A 206 17.49 3.16 -14.87
N PRO A 207 17.79 1.86 -14.59
CA PRO A 207 18.05 0.87 -15.64
C PRO A 207 16.86 0.53 -16.55
N PHE A 208 15.64 0.95 -16.20
CA PHE A 208 14.44 0.76 -17.03
C PHE A 208 14.14 1.97 -17.92
N GLY A 209 14.88 3.07 -17.77
CA GLY A 209 14.75 4.28 -18.58
C GLY A 209 15.73 4.31 -19.75
N SER A 210 15.56 5.31 -20.60
CA SER A 210 16.23 5.46 -21.90
C SER A 210 16.64 6.91 -22.18
N GLY A 211 17.60 7.10 -23.09
CA GLY A 211 18.02 8.43 -23.54
C GLY A 211 17.07 9.03 -24.56
N GLN A 212 16.67 10.28 -24.38
CA GLN A 212 15.79 11.02 -25.29
C GLN A 212 16.55 12.05 -26.14
N GLU A 213 16.25 12.15 -27.44
CA GLU A 213 17.03 12.93 -28.43
C GLU A 213 17.12 14.45 -28.17
N ASN A 214 16.22 15.00 -27.36
CA ASN A 214 16.03 16.46 -27.22
C ASN A 214 16.30 17.00 -25.80
N TRP A 215 16.86 16.18 -24.90
CA TRP A 215 17.20 16.65 -23.56
C TRP A 215 18.30 17.69 -23.55
N GLN A 216 18.14 18.74 -22.74
CA GLN A 216 19.25 19.65 -22.45
C GLN A 216 20.14 19.05 -21.37
N GLN A 217 21.46 19.19 -21.50
CA GLN A 217 22.38 18.80 -20.43
C GLN A 217 22.13 19.68 -19.20
N TRP A 218 22.02 19.09 -18.00
CA TRP A 218 21.77 19.84 -16.76
C TRP A 218 23.04 20.24 -16.03
N ILE A 219 24.08 19.42 -16.16
CA ILE A 219 25.35 19.60 -15.45
C ILE A 219 26.44 19.86 -16.48
N HIS A 220 26.63 21.13 -16.84
CA HIS A 220 27.65 21.53 -17.78
C HIS A 220 29.04 21.48 -17.13
N THR A 221 30.00 20.95 -17.89
CA THR A 221 31.40 20.80 -17.48
C THR A 221 32.28 21.63 -18.39
N SER A 222 33.30 22.28 -17.82
CA SER A 222 34.33 22.98 -18.60
C SER A 222 35.63 22.17 -18.60
N PRO A 223 36.28 21.96 -19.76
CA PRO A 223 37.64 21.41 -19.79
C PRO A 223 38.56 22.18 -18.85
N ASP A 224 39.33 21.47 -18.05
CA ASP A 224 40.29 22.02 -17.08
C ASP A 224 39.69 22.93 -15.98
N SER A 225 38.39 22.76 -15.67
CA SER A 225 37.77 23.31 -14.47
C SER A 225 37.00 22.23 -13.70
N TYR A 226 37.18 22.18 -12.39
CA TYR A 226 36.34 21.38 -11.50
C TYR A 226 34.89 21.90 -11.45
N HIS A 227 34.70 23.22 -11.50
CA HIS A 227 33.40 23.85 -11.32
C HIS A 227 32.36 23.31 -12.31
N LEU A 228 31.20 22.96 -11.77
CA LEU A 228 30.04 22.52 -12.53
C LEU A 228 29.07 23.69 -12.66
N ASP A 229 28.71 24.04 -13.88
CA ASP A 229 27.61 24.97 -14.12
C ASP A 229 26.30 24.17 -14.19
N ILE A 230 25.38 24.51 -13.30
CA ILE A 230 24.10 23.82 -13.07
C ILE A 230 23.04 24.90 -13.02
N SER A 231 22.01 24.80 -13.85
CA SER A 231 20.92 25.78 -13.92
C SER A 231 19.64 25.26 -13.24
N PRO A 232 19.35 25.65 -11.98
CA PRO A 232 18.07 25.37 -11.32
C PRO A 232 16.84 25.77 -12.15
N TYR A 233 16.96 26.81 -12.97
CA TYR A 233 15.88 27.33 -13.79
C TYR A 233 15.54 26.39 -14.94
N ASP A 234 16.55 25.96 -15.70
CA ASP A 234 16.35 25.08 -16.85
C ASP A 234 16.00 23.65 -16.42
N ILE A 235 16.55 23.18 -15.29
CA ILE A 235 16.15 21.93 -14.63
C ILE A 235 14.66 21.97 -14.26
N PHE A 236 14.19 23.06 -13.61
CA PHE A 236 12.80 23.21 -13.23
C PHE A 236 11.87 23.32 -14.45
N LEU A 237 12.26 24.11 -15.47
CA LEU A 237 11.49 24.25 -16.69
C LEU A 237 11.41 22.95 -17.49
N GLU A 238 12.51 22.21 -17.66
CA GLU A 238 12.50 20.95 -18.40
C GLU A 238 11.69 19.90 -17.63
N ILE A 239 11.83 19.77 -16.31
CA ILE A 239 11.02 18.84 -15.52
C ILE A 239 9.53 19.21 -15.60
N ALA A 240 9.16 20.50 -15.45
CA ALA A 240 7.78 20.95 -15.56
C ALA A 240 7.23 20.79 -17.00
N ALA A 241 8.07 20.90 -18.02
CA ALA A 241 7.70 20.65 -19.42
C ALA A 241 7.54 19.16 -19.73
N LEU A 242 8.40 18.29 -19.18
CA LEU A 242 8.29 16.83 -19.29
C LEU A 242 7.02 16.33 -18.58
N GLU A 243 6.79 16.80 -17.35
CA GLU A 243 5.57 16.56 -16.57
C GLU A 243 4.33 17.01 -17.36
N LYS A 244 4.27 18.27 -17.81
CA LYS A 244 3.14 18.77 -18.62
C LYS A 244 2.95 18.07 -19.97
N ARG A 245 3.97 17.41 -20.52
CA ARG A 245 3.95 16.79 -21.86
C ARG A 245 3.71 15.27 -21.84
N TYR A 246 4.08 14.60 -20.75
CA TYR A 246 4.17 13.14 -20.68
C TYR A 246 3.58 12.55 -19.38
N ASP A 247 3.07 13.37 -18.47
CA ASP A 247 2.24 12.92 -17.35
C ASP A 247 0.76 12.90 -17.79
N ASP A 248 0.20 11.70 -17.95
CA ASP A 248 -1.25 11.48 -18.15
C ASP A 248 -2.04 11.49 -16.83
N GLY A 249 -1.35 11.56 -15.69
CA GLY A 249 -1.89 11.31 -14.36
C GLY A 249 -2.03 9.82 -14.03
N GLU A 250 -1.82 8.91 -14.98
CA GLU A 250 -2.12 7.49 -14.81
C GLU A 250 -1.06 6.72 -14.01
N GLY A 251 -1.48 5.55 -13.50
CA GLY A 251 -0.59 4.60 -12.83
C GLY A 251 -0.06 5.11 -11.49
N LYS A 252 1.17 4.70 -11.14
CA LYS A 252 1.89 5.22 -9.97
C LYS A 252 2.96 6.19 -10.47
N ALA A 253 3.23 7.27 -9.73
CA ALA A 253 4.16 8.33 -10.15
C ALA A 253 5.48 7.79 -10.72
N TYR A 254 6.19 6.93 -9.99
CA TYR A 254 7.45 6.30 -10.41
C TYR A 254 7.39 5.36 -11.63
N LEU A 255 6.23 5.18 -12.26
CA LEU A 255 6.04 4.35 -13.46
C LEU A 255 5.63 5.17 -14.68
N ARG A 256 5.35 6.47 -14.51
CA ARG A 256 5.11 7.40 -15.63
C ARG A 256 6.36 7.43 -16.51
N PRO A 257 6.26 7.21 -17.84
CA PRO A 257 7.42 6.99 -18.71
C PRO A 257 8.52 8.06 -18.54
N TYR A 258 8.11 9.33 -18.48
CA TYR A 258 9.06 10.43 -18.34
C TYR A 258 9.83 10.41 -17.01
N LEU A 259 9.28 9.88 -15.91
CA LEU A 259 9.99 9.74 -14.62
C LEU A 259 10.95 8.55 -14.60
N VAL A 260 10.65 7.50 -15.37
CA VAL A 260 11.55 6.35 -15.58
C VAL A 260 12.76 6.81 -16.42
N ASP A 261 12.51 7.53 -17.50
CA ASP A 261 13.56 8.18 -18.29
C ASP A 261 14.27 9.30 -17.48
N LEU A 262 13.58 10.05 -16.62
CA LEU A 262 14.22 11.07 -15.76
C LEU A 262 15.17 10.44 -14.73
N ALA A 263 14.83 9.26 -14.21
CA ALA A 263 15.71 8.46 -13.36
C ALA A 263 16.99 8.05 -14.12
N TYR A 264 16.86 7.62 -15.37
CA TYR A 264 18.00 7.37 -16.27
C TYR A 264 18.82 8.65 -16.52
N LYS A 265 18.17 9.78 -16.84
CA LYS A 265 18.82 11.07 -17.08
C LYS A 265 19.67 11.50 -15.89
N ILE A 266 19.11 11.61 -14.68
CA ILE A 266 19.86 12.13 -13.54
C ILE A 266 20.96 11.16 -13.07
N GLN A 267 20.75 9.85 -13.24
CA GLN A 267 21.80 8.85 -13.05
C GLN A 267 22.97 9.10 -14.02
N HIS A 268 22.68 9.35 -15.30
CA HIS A 268 23.70 9.60 -16.32
C HIS A 268 24.41 10.97 -16.16
N GLU A 269 23.68 12.04 -15.89
CA GLU A 269 24.23 13.39 -15.65
C GLU A 269 25.23 13.37 -14.47
N ILE A 270 24.89 12.70 -13.36
CA ILE A 270 25.80 12.59 -12.21
C ILE A 270 26.99 11.66 -12.52
N GLU A 271 26.80 10.57 -13.27
CA GLU A 271 27.93 9.75 -13.74
C GLU A 271 28.93 10.57 -14.56
N LEU A 272 28.46 11.41 -15.49
CA LEU A 272 29.30 12.30 -16.28
C LEU A 272 29.99 13.37 -15.42
N ALA A 273 29.25 14.00 -14.49
CA ALA A 273 29.78 15.04 -13.62
C ALA A 273 30.86 14.53 -12.65
N LEU A 274 30.60 13.40 -11.97
CA LEU A 274 31.58 12.74 -11.12
C LEU A 274 32.80 12.29 -11.93
N ARG A 275 32.57 11.71 -13.12
CA ARG A 275 33.66 11.30 -14.01
C ARG A 275 34.54 12.47 -14.41
N HIS A 276 33.97 13.60 -14.82
CA HIS A 276 34.72 14.81 -15.19
C HIS A 276 35.61 15.29 -14.04
N ILE A 277 35.02 15.49 -12.86
CA ILE A 277 35.73 15.96 -11.66
C ILE A 277 36.89 15.02 -11.30
N ILE A 278 36.65 13.71 -11.27
CA ILE A 278 37.66 12.72 -10.90
C ILE A 278 38.71 12.57 -12.02
N GLN A 279 38.34 12.66 -13.29
CA GLN A 279 39.27 12.60 -14.43
C GLN A 279 40.24 13.79 -14.44
N LEU A 280 39.78 15.00 -14.10
CA LEU A 280 40.65 16.16 -13.89
C LEU A 280 41.57 15.96 -12.68
N ALA A 281 41.05 15.46 -11.55
CA ALA A 281 41.87 15.19 -10.37
C ALA A 281 42.96 14.12 -10.61
N ILE A 282 42.67 13.09 -11.41
CA ILE A 282 43.68 12.12 -11.86
C ILE A 282 44.71 12.79 -12.78
N LYS A 283 44.29 13.68 -13.69
CA LYS A 283 45.18 14.45 -14.59
C LYS A 283 46.14 15.36 -13.80
N GLU A 284 45.67 15.98 -12.73
CA GLU A 284 46.48 16.89 -11.88
C GLU A 284 47.38 16.15 -10.88
N THR A 285 46.90 15.06 -10.28
CA THR A 285 47.59 14.41 -9.14
C THR A 285 48.30 13.10 -9.48
N GLY A 286 47.93 12.44 -10.58
CA GLY A 286 48.36 11.08 -10.92
C GLY A 286 47.76 9.96 -10.05
N LEU A 287 46.93 10.29 -9.05
CA LEU A 287 46.41 9.33 -8.07
C LEU A 287 45.28 8.48 -8.67
N ARG A 288 45.51 7.17 -8.80
CA ARG A 288 44.53 6.21 -9.36
C ARG A 288 43.79 5.35 -8.33
N LYS A 289 44.14 5.44 -7.04
CA LYS A 289 43.31 4.89 -5.96
C LYS A 289 42.30 5.93 -5.50
N LEU A 290 41.03 5.56 -5.39
CA LEU A 290 39.93 6.47 -5.10
C LEU A 290 39.19 6.10 -3.81
N CYS A 291 38.95 7.08 -2.95
CA CYS A 291 38.04 6.98 -1.81
C CYS A 291 36.80 7.84 -2.05
N LEU A 292 35.59 7.30 -1.87
CA LEU A 292 34.32 8.02 -2.00
C LEU A 292 33.56 8.11 -0.67
N ALA A 293 32.97 9.27 -0.39
CA ALA A 293 32.12 9.53 0.78
C ALA A 293 31.04 10.59 0.49
N GLY A 294 30.16 10.79 1.47
CA GLY A 294 28.94 11.60 1.33
C GLY A 294 27.77 10.80 0.74
N GLY A 295 26.56 11.35 0.82
CA GLY A 295 25.33 10.68 0.38
C GLY A 295 25.37 10.17 -1.06
N VAL A 296 26.04 10.89 -1.98
CA VAL A 296 26.15 10.51 -3.40
C VAL A 296 26.99 9.24 -3.57
N ALA A 297 27.96 8.96 -2.69
CA ALA A 297 28.81 7.77 -2.78
C ALA A 297 28.06 6.44 -2.50
N LEU A 298 26.80 6.49 -2.04
CA LEU A 298 25.91 5.33 -2.00
C LEU A 298 25.40 4.91 -3.39
N ASN A 299 25.69 5.69 -4.45
CA ASN A 299 25.38 5.39 -5.84
C ASN A 299 26.33 4.32 -6.40
N SER A 300 26.03 3.06 -6.10
CA SER A 300 26.86 1.91 -6.46
C SER A 300 27.03 1.67 -7.97
N VAL A 301 26.16 2.26 -8.80
CA VAL A 301 26.27 2.23 -10.27
C VAL A 301 27.36 3.20 -10.75
N ALA A 302 27.33 4.44 -10.26
CA ALA A 302 28.36 5.43 -10.56
C ALA A 302 29.75 4.97 -10.07
N ASN A 303 29.84 4.42 -8.85
CA ASN A 303 31.09 3.95 -8.26
C ASN A 303 31.86 2.96 -9.16
N TYR A 304 31.17 1.95 -9.71
CA TYR A 304 31.80 0.94 -10.57
C TYR A 304 32.10 1.47 -11.98
N LYS A 305 31.22 2.31 -12.55
CA LYS A 305 31.49 2.99 -13.82
C LYS A 305 32.72 3.89 -13.73
N LEU A 306 32.92 4.60 -12.63
CA LEU A 306 34.12 5.39 -12.37
C LEU A 306 35.39 4.52 -12.32
N TYR A 307 35.34 3.40 -11.59
CA TYR A 307 36.42 2.42 -11.51
C TYR A 307 36.87 1.93 -12.89
N ARG A 308 35.93 1.44 -13.70
CA ARG A 308 36.21 0.91 -15.05
C ARG A 308 36.61 2.00 -16.06
N GLN A 309 35.84 3.09 -16.16
CA GLN A 309 36.03 4.10 -17.22
C GLN A 309 37.26 4.99 -17.01
N LEU A 310 37.75 5.15 -15.77
CA LEU A 310 38.96 5.92 -15.47
C LEU A 310 40.21 5.05 -15.33
N ALA A 311 40.07 3.72 -15.38
CA ALA A 311 41.11 2.72 -15.10
C ALA A 311 41.78 2.97 -13.73
N LEU A 312 40.97 2.95 -12.67
CA LEU A 312 41.45 3.11 -11.31
C LEU A 312 42.23 1.88 -10.85
N ASP A 313 43.29 2.08 -10.05
CA ASP A 313 44.06 0.99 -9.46
C ASP A 313 43.24 0.26 -8.39
N ASP A 314 42.35 1.00 -7.70
CA ASP A 314 41.62 0.55 -6.51
C ASP A 314 40.50 1.54 -6.16
N ILE A 315 39.44 1.08 -5.49
CA ILE A 315 38.34 1.94 -5.04
C ILE A 315 37.80 1.51 -3.67
N PHE A 316 37.68 2.48 -2.75
CA PHE A 316 37.11 2.26 -1.42
C PHE A 316 35.93 3.19 -1.18
N ILE A 317 34.80 2.63 -0.74
CA ILE A 317 33.61 3.37 -0.30
C ILE A 317 33.21 2.79 1.06
N PHE A 318 33.01 3.65 2.06
CA PHE A 318 32.64 3.21 3.41
C PHE A 318 31.19 2.69 3.44
N PRO A 319 30.86 1.60 4.17
CA PRO A 319 29.53 0.97 4.14
C PRO A 319 28.37 1.91 4.54
N ALA A 320 28.62 2.89 5.40
CA ALA A 320 27.69 3.99 5.71
C ALA A 320 28.23 5.33 5.14
N ALA A 321 28.28 5.48 3.82
CA ALA A 321 28.96 6.62 3.18
C ALA A 321 28.31 8.01 3.42
N GLY A 322 26.98 8.07 3.62
CA GLY A 322 26.25 9.30 4.01
C GLY A 322 26.28 9.57 5.52
N ASP A 323 25.48 10.52 6.01
CA ASP A 323 25.58 11.15 7.35
C ASP A 323 25.82 10.23 8.56
N ALA A 324 25.26 9.02 8.61
CA ALA A 324 25.59 8.06 9.67
C ALA A 324 27.12 7.82 9.80
N GLY A 325 27.83 7.80 8.68
CA GLY A 325 29.29 7.70 8.61
C GLY A 325 30.06 8.87 9.25
N ILE A 326 29.43 10.03 9.44
CA ILE A 326 30.03 11.18 10.16
C ILE A 326 30.45 10.75 11.58
N ALA A 327 29.72 9.85 12.22
CA ALA A 327 30.08 9.32 13.53
C ALA A 327 31.48 8.66 13.51
N ALA A 328 31.76 7.80 12.52
CA ALA A 328 33.08 7.18 12.38
C ALA A 328 34.16 8.22 12.02
N GLY A 329 33.87 9.14 11.09
CA GLY A 329 34.79 10.20 10.65
C GLY A 329 35.20 11.15 11.76
N CYS A 330 34.25 11.58 12.59
CA CYS A 330 34.49 12.39 13.79
C CYS A 330 35.44 11.69 14.78
N ALA A 331 35.23 10.39 15.04
CA ALA A 331 36.08 9.61 15.95
C ALA A 331 37.50 9.40 15.40
N LEU A 332 37.61 9.05 14.11
CA LEU A 332 38.90 8.88 13.41
C LEU A 332 39.68 10.21 13.32
N TRP A 333 39.00 11.32 13.02
CA TRP A 333 39.60 12.65 13.00
C TRP A 333 40.13 13.07 14.37
N ALA A 334 39.41 12.75 15.45
CA ALA A 334 39.85 13.07 16.80
C ALA A 334 41.12 12.28 17.21
N TYR A 335 41.14 10.97 16.95
CA TYR A 335 42.33 10.14 17.11
C TYR A 335 43.54 10.72 16.34
N ALA A 336 43.34 11.04 15.07
CA ALA A 336 44.37 11.58 14.19
C ALA A 336 44.90 12.96 14.60
N ASN A 337 44.03 13.91 14.93
CA ASN A 337 44.38 15.34 15.05
C ASN A 337 44.47 15.85 16.49
N LYS A 338 43.80 15.20 17.46
CA LYS A 338 43.84 15.58 18.87
C LYS A 338 44.86 14.75 19.64
N GLU A 339 44.86 13.42 19.47
CA GLU A 339 45.87 12.55 20.06
C GLU A 339 47.17 12.43 19.25
N LYS A 340 47.17 12.93 18.00
CA LYS A 340 48.28 12.75 17.04
C LYS A 340 48.54 11.27 16.68
N GLY A 341 47.49 10.46 16.76
CA GLY A 341 47.51 9.06 16.34
C GLY A 341 47.84 8.94 14.85
N ASN A 342 48.63 7.92 14.50
CA ASN A 342 49.11 7.70 13.13
C ASN A 342 48.76 6.30 12.57
N ARG A 343 48.14 5.43 13.37
CA ARG A 343 47.71 4.10 12.93
C ARG A 343 46.41 4.22 12.15
N ARG A 344 46.37 3.60 10.96
CA ARG A 344 45.17 3.43 10.14
C ARG A 344 44.93 1.94 9.99
N LYS A 345 43.79 1.43 10.50
CA LYS A 345 43.41 0.04 10.26
C LYS A 345 42.43 -0.03 9.10
N GLN A 346 42.70 -0.92 8.15
CA GLN A 346 41.79 -1.18 7.04
C GLN A 346 40.47 -1.78 7.56
N LEU A 347 39.33 -1.25 7.14
CA LEU A 347 38.03 -1.86 7.37
C LEU A 347 37.79 -2.94 6.31
N ARG A 348 37.73 -4.20 6.73
CA ARG A 348 37.50 -5.35 5.84
C ARG A 348 36.07 -5.88 5.91
N HIS A 349 35.45 -5.84 7.09
CA HIS A 349 34.03 -6.18 7.31
C HIS A 349 33.28 -4.99 7.91
N ALA A 350 31.97 -4.89 7.64
CA ALA A 350 31.11 -3.84 8.17
C ALA A 350 30.37 -4.23 9.47
N ALA A 351 30.53 -5.47 9.94
CA ALA A 351 29.99 -5.97 11.21
C ALA A 351 30.63 -5.23 12.39
N LEU A 352 30.00 -4.12 12.78
CA LEU A 352 30.47 -3.17 13.82
C LEU A 352 29.42 -2.97 14.93
N GLY A 353 28.26 -3.63 14.83
CA GLY A 353 27.34 -3.80 15.96
C GLY A 353 27.83 -4.87 16.94
N ARG A 354 27.07 -5.07 18.01
CA ARG A 354 27.38 -6.03 19.07
C ARG A 354 27.05 -7.47 18.67
N THR A 355 27.91 -8.41 19.09
CA THR A 355 27.62 -9.85 19.06
C THR A 355 26.70 -10.23 20.23
N TYR A 356 25.70 -11.08 19.99
CA TYR A 356 24.82 -11.57 21.05
C TYR A 356 25.32 -12.91 21.61
N THR A 357 25.21 -13.12 22.91
CA THR A 357 25.63 -14.39 23.53
C THR A 357 24.62 -15.51 23.26
N LYS A 358 25.10 -16.76 23.31
CA LYS A 358 24.22 -17.94 23.24
C LYS A 358 23.09 -17.90 24.27
N THR A 359 23.35 -17.37 25.47
CA THR A 359 22.33 -17.22 26.51
C THR A 359 21.28 -16.20 26.13
N GLU A 360 21.65 -15.06 25.53
CA GLU A 360 20.68 -14.08 25.01
C GLU A 360 19.81 -14.68 23.90
N THR A 361 20.41 -15.39 22.92
CA THR A 361 19.64 -15.98 21.82
C THR A 361 18.73 -17.13 22.26
N GLN A 362 19.15 -17.95 23.22
CA GLN A 362 18.30 -18.99 23.82
C GLN A 362 17.15 -18.36 24.65
N ASN A 363 17.45 -17.40 25.53
CA ASN A 363 16.44 -16.69 26.31
C ASN A 363 15.41 -15.97 25.41
N ALA A 364 15.84 -15.42 24.27
CA ALA A 364 14.95 -14.84 23.27
C ALA A 364 14.05 -15.91 22.65
N ALA A 365 14.60 -17.04 22.20
CA ALA A 365 13.82 -18.13 21.60
C ALA A 365 12.81 -18.76 22.58
N GLU A 366 13.17 -18.90 23.86
CA GLU A 366 12.31 -19.46 24.91
C GLU A 366 11.03 -18.63 25.14
N LYS A 367 11.10 -17.29 25.04
CA LYS A 367 9.93 -16.39 25.12
C LYS A 367 8.87 -16.70 24.06
N PHE A 368 9.28 -17.20 22.90
CA PHE A 368 8.41 -17.52 21.77
C PHE A 368 8.12 -19.03 21.60
N SER A 369 8.49 -19.86 22.58
CA SER A 369 8.36 -21.34 22.53
C SER A 369 6.95 -21.88 22.24
N GLY A 370 5.88 -21.10 22.45
CA GLY A 370 4.52 -21.46 22.02
C GLY A 370 4.24 -21.29 20.51
N GLN A 371 5.14 -20.62 19.79
CA GLN A 371 5.01 -20.22 18.38
C GLN A 371 6.15 -20.73 17.49
N ILE A 372 7.35 -20.93 18.06
CA ILE A 372 8.52 -21.49 17.36
C ILE A 372 9.03 -22.78 18.01
N SER A 373 9.59 -23.65 17.18
CA SER A 373 10.42 -24.79 17.57
C SER A 373 11.86 -24.53 17.13
N PHE A 374 12.83 -24.79 18.02
CA PHE A 374 14.24 -24.51 17.76
C PHE A 374 15.17 -25.63 18.24
N GLU A 375 16.29 -25.79 17.55
CA GLU A 375 17.38 -26.72 17.89
C GLU A 375 18.73 -26.00 17.82
N THR A 376 19.69 -26.38 18.67
CA THR A 376 21.06 -25.83 18.64
C THR A 376 21.95 -26.74 17.79
N LEU A 377 22.65 -26.17 16.81
CA LEU A 377 23.52 -26.89 15.88
C LEU A 377 24.94 -26.31 15.83
N PRO A 378 25.97 -27.13 15.54
CA PRO A 378 27.30 -26.63 15.17
C PRO A 378 27.26 -25.78 13.90
N THR A 379 28.08 -24.73 13.80
CA THR A 379 28.09 -23.77 12.68
C THR A 379 28.19 -24.45 11.31
N GLN A 380 29.04 -25.48 11.17
CA GLN A 380 29.16 -26.25 9.93
C GLN A 380 27.84 -26.94 9.52
N GLN A 381 27.13 -27.52 10.47
CA GLN A 381 25.83 -28.16 10.23
C GLN A 381 24.73 -27.13 9.91
N ILE A 382 24.85 -25.89 10.42
CA ILE A 382 23.95 -24.80 10.02
C ILE A 382 24.23 -24.38 8.59
N VAL A 383 25.49 -24.14 8.21
CA VAL A 383 25.85 -23.78 6.83
C VAL A 383 25.41 -24.87 5.84
N GLU A 384 25.59 -26.14 6.19
CA GLU A 384 25.11 -27.27 5.39
C GLU A 384 23.58 -27.34 5.31
N ARG A 385 22.87 -27.20 6.45
CA ARG A 385 21.40 -27.22 6.49
C ARG A 385 20.78 -26.01 5.78
N CYS A 386 21.43 -24.85 5.85
CA CYS A 386 21.11 -23.68 5.05
C CYS A 386 21.23 -23.99 3.56
N ALA A 387 22.38 -24.53 3.10
CA ALA A 387 22.55 -24.87 1.69
C ALA A 387 21.51 -25.89 1.19
N GLN A 388 21.25 -26.95 1.96
CA GLN A 388 20.24 -27.97 1.66
C GLN A 388 18.80 -27.43 1.66
N ALA A 389 18.52 -26.35 2.38
CA ALA A 389 17.22 -25.68 2.39
C ALA A 389 17.09 -24.64 1.28
N LEU A 390 18.09 -23.77 1.10
CA LEU A 390 18.16 -22.78 0.01
C LEU A 390 18.06 -23.45 -1.37
N ALA A 391 18.76 -24.58 -1.58
CA ALA A 391 18.71 -25.38 -2.82
C ALA A 391 17.33 -26.03 -3.10
N LYS A 392 16.38 -25.95 -2.16
CA LYS A 392 14.97 -26.36 -2.34
C LYS A 392 14.02 -25.16 -2.47
N GLY A 393 14.56 -23.94 -2.51
CA GLY A 393 13.86 -22.67 -2.66
C GLY A 393 13.48 -21.95 -1.36
N HIS A 394 13.70 -22.55 -0.18
CA HIS A 394 13.29 -21.95 1.09
C HIS A 394 13.95 -20.58 1.35
N ILE A 395 13.22 -19.63 1.93
CA ILE A 395 13.76 -18.35 2.39
C ILE A 395 14.29 -18.49 3.81
N ILE A 396 15.55 -18.08 4.04
CA ILE A 396 16.20 -18.16 5.36
C ILE A 396 16.54 -16.76 5.86
N ALA A 397 16.01 -16.37 7.01
CA ALA A 397 16.52 -15.22 7.76
C ALA A 397 17.77 -15.60 8.56
N ARG A 398 18.74 -14.68 8.69
CA ARG A 398 19.93 -14.80 9.54
C ARG A 398 20.08 -13.57 10.41
N LEU A 399 20.14 -13.79 11.72
CA LEU A 399 20.85 -12.93 12.66
C LEU A 399 22.10 -13.68 13.11
N GLY A 400 23.29 -13.10 12.94
CA GLY A 400 24.50 -13.66 13.52
C GLY A 400 25.72 -12.76 13.44
N GLU A 401 26.49 -12.74 14.52
CA GLU A 401 27.58 -11.82 14.83
C GLU A 401 27.11 -10.35 14.94
N GLY A 402 28.06 -9.40 14.96
CA GLY A 402 27.76 -7.96 15.00
C GLY A 402 26.95 -7.49 13.79
N SER A 403 25.93 -6.66 14.02
CA SER A 403 25.16 -6.07 12.91
C SER A 403 26.03 -5.15 12.03
N GLU A 404 25.65 -5.01 10.77
CA GLU A 404 26.43 -4.25 9.80
C GLU A 404 26.08 -2.75 9.79
N PHE A 405 27.13 -1.91 9.87
CA PHE A 405 26.98 -0.46 9.96
C PHE A 405 26.77 0.17 8.58
N GLY A 406 25.50 0.30 8.17
CA GLY A 406 25.10 0.91 6.91
C GLY A 406 23.63 0.69 6.54
N PRO A 407 23.24 1.10 5.31
CA PRO A 407 21.92 0.85 4.71
C PRO A 407 21.90 -0.44 3.86
N ARG A 408 22.91 -1.31 4.01
CA ARG A 408 23.05 -2.61 3.34
C ARG A 408 23.19 -3.69 4.40
N ALA A 409 22.59 -4.86 4.17
CA ALA A 409 22.93 -6.06 4.93
C ALA A 409 23.96 -6.88 4.15
N LEU A 410 24.89 -7.47 4.88
CA LEU A 410 26.15 -8.02 4.39
C LEU A 410 26.42 -9.41 5.01
N GLY A 411 25.36 -10.08 5.47
CA GLY A 411 25.35 -11.41 6.06
C GLY A 411 24.84 -11.46 7.50
N HIS A 412 24.86 -10.35 8.25
CA HIS A 412 24.74 -10.37 9.71
C HIS A 412 23.32 -10.09 10.22
N ARG A 413 22.56 -9.27 9.49
CA ARG A 413 21.11 -9.09 9.66
C ARG A 413 20.42 -9.21 8.28
N SER A 414 20.40 -10.43 7.75
CA SER A 414 20.13 -10.70 6.32
C SER A 414 19.00 -11.71 6.10
N ILE A 415 18.33 -11.61 4.95
CA ILE A 415 17.49 -12.65 4.37
C ILE A 415 18.26 -13.22 3.18
N LEU A 416 18.40 -14.54 3.18
CA LEU A 416 19.16 -15.33 2.21
C LEU A 416 18.19 -16.21 1.40
N ALA A 417 18.47 -16.32 0.11
CA ALA A 417 17.77 -17.20 -0.82
C ALA A 417 18.71 -17.73 -1.90
N ASP A 418 18.26 -18.70 -2.68
CA ASP A 418 19.00 -19.22 -3.82
C ASP A 418 18.70 -18.42 -5.11
N PRO A 419 19.69 -17.76 -5.74
CA PRO A 419 19.49 -16.91 -6.92
C PRO A 419 19.16 -17.67 -8.21
N THR A 420 19.40 -18.98 -8.29
CA THR A 420 19.22 -19.76 -9.53
C THR A 420 17.75 -19.97 -9.89
N PHE A 421 16.86 -19.89 -8.90
CA PHE A 421 15.42 -19.97 -9.12
C PHE A 421 14.92 -18.70 -9.84
N SER A 422 14.30 -18.89 -11.00
CA SER A 422 13.92 -17.81 -11.93
C SER A 422 13.02 -16.72 -11.33
N ARG A 423 12.18 -17.06 -10.35
CA ARG A 423 11.23 -16.11 -9.73
C ARG A 423 11.44 -15.90 -8.23
N MET A 424 12.58 -16.27 -7.68
CA MET A 424 12.91 -16.01 -6.26
C MET A 424 12.89 -14.51 -5.91
N LYS A 425 13.29 -13.64 -6.84
CA LYS A 425 13.15 -12.17 -6.70
C LYS A 425 11.69 -11.77 -6.44
N ASP A 426 10.75 -12.30 -7.22
CA ASP A 426 9.32 -12.00 -7.09
C ASP A 426 8.78 -12.57 -5.78
N ILE A 427 9.20 -13.80 -5.44
CA ILE A 427 8.80 -14.50 -4.22
C ILE A 427 9.22 -13.72 -2.97
N ILE A 428 10.46 -13.26 -2.86
CA ILE A 428 10.91 -12.45 -1.71
C ILE A 428 10.21 -11.09 -1.70
N ASN A 429 10.01 -10.45 -2.86
CA ASN A 429 9.32 -9.17 -2.95
C ASN A 429 7.84 -9.27 -2.50
N ALA A 430 7.17 -10.39 -2.77
CA ALA A 430 5.77 -10.63 -2.42
C ALA A 430 5.54 -11.23 -1.01
N ARG A 431 6.33 -12.25 -0.60
CA ARG A 431 6.16 -12.95 0.70
C ARG A 431 6.73 -12.19 1.91
N VAL A 432 7.77 -11.38 1.68
CA VAL A 432 8.62 -10.88 2.77
C VAL A 432 8.84 -9.36 2.72
N LYS A 433 9.04 -8.79 1.52
CA LYS A 433 9.38 -7.35 1.43
C LYS A 433 8.20 -6.43 1.22
N PHE A 434 7.11 -6.90 0.61
CA PHE A 434 5.91 -6.10 0.31
C PHE A 434 6.26 -4.78 -0.41
N ARG A 435 7.15 -4.87 -1.41
CA ARG A 435 7.76 -3.72 -2.10
C ARG A 435 7.74 -3.86 -3.63
N GLU A 436 8.24 -2.84 -4.31
CA GLU A 436 8.20 -2.71 -5.77
C GLU A 436 9.01 -3.82 -6.48
N SER A 437 8.42 -4.55 -7.45
CA SER A 437 9.05 -5.73 -8.08
C SER A 437 10.21 -5.43 -9.04
N PHE A 438 10.44 -4.15 -9.39
CA PHE A 438 11.66 -3.69 -10.07
C PHE A 438 12.89 -3.66 -9.13
N ARG A 439 12.69 -3.68 -7.79
CA ARG A 439 13.78 -3.51 -6.82
C ARG A 439 14.70 -4.74 -6.77
N PRO A 440 15.99 -4.61 -7.11
CA PRO A 440 16.90 -5.75 -7.16
C PRO A 440 17.31 -6.26 -5.77
N PHE A 441 17.92 -7.45 -5.79
CA PHE A 441 18.64 -8.07 -4.68
C PHE A 441 20.11 -8.25 -5.06
N ALA A 442 20.97 -8.49 -4.06
CA ALA A 442 22.41 -8.51 -4.27
C ALA A 442 22.96 -9.95 -4.34
N PRO A 443 23.82 -10.27 -5.32
CA PRO A 443 24.60 -11.50 -5.31
C PRO A 443 25.76 -11.41 -4.31
N VAL A 444 25.86 -12.41 -3.44
CA VAL A 444 27.06 -12.72 -2.64
C VAL A 444 27.88 -13.76 -3.40
N ILE A 445 29.19 -13.57 -3.52
CA ILE A 445 30.11 -14.51 -4.18
C ILE A 445 31.48 -14.51 -3.47
N PRO A 446 32.20 -15.65 -3.39
CA PRO A 446 33.59 -15.67 -2.96
C PRO A 446 34.46 -14.78 -3.84
N GLU A 447 35.36 -14.00 -3.25
CA GLU A 447 36.17 -13.03 -3.99
C GLU A 447 37.01 -13.67 -5.10
N ALA A 448 37.60 -14.85 -4.82
CA ALA A 448 38.35 -15.64 -5.80
C ALA A 448 37.51 -16.16 -7.00
N SER A 449 36.18 -16.06 -6.93
CA SER A 449 35.24 -16.43 -8.00
C SER A 449 34.54 -15.22 -8.63
N VAL A 450 34.80 -13.98 -8.19
CA VAL A 450 34.05 -12.80 -8.69
C VAL A 450 34.25 -12.59 -10.19
N SER A 451 35.48 -12.73 -10.68
CA SER A 451 35.84 -12.61 -12.10
C SER A 451 35.46 -13.84 -12.94
N GLU A 452 34.89 -14.90 -12.34
CA GLU A 452 34.26 -15.99 -13.08
C GLU A 452 32.89 -15.56 -13.61
N VAL A 453 32.08 -14.92 -12.76
CA VAL A 453 30.65 -14.62 -13.00
C VAL A 453 30.40 -13.17 -13.45
N PHE A 454 31.23 -12.22 -13.00
CA PHE A 454 31.10 -10.79 -13.27
C PHE A 454 32.28 -10.29 -14.13
N GLU A 455 32.15 -9.11 -14.74
CA GLU A 455 33.29 -8.39 -15.37
C GLU A 455 34.17 -7.65 -14.35
N GLN A 456 34.18 -8.10 -13.10
CA GLN A 456 34.79 -7.42 -11.96
C GLN A 456 36.11 -8.08 -11.53
N ASP A 457 37.11 -7.23 -11.29
CA ASP A 457 38.49 -7.53 -10.90
C ASP A 457 38.90 -6.91 -9.55
N VAL A 458 38.00 -6.13 -8.91
CA VAL A 458 38.18 -5.49 -7.60
C VAL A 458 37.24 -6.09 -6.54
N ALA A 459 37.61 -6.02 -5.26
CA ALA A 459 36.78 -6.45 -4.14
C ALA A 459 35.53 -5.55 -3.98
N ALA A 460 34.41 -6.12 -3.51
CA ALA A 460 33.16 -5.40 -3.23
C ALA A 460 32.52 -5.85 -1.90
N PRO A 461 33.20 -5.79 -0.74
CA PRO A 461 32.70 -6.37 0.51
C PRO A 461 31.42 -5.71 1.07
N PHE A 462 31.04 -4.54 0.57
CA PHE A 462 29.99 -3.67 1.15
C PHE A 462 28.75 -3.44 0.26
N MET A 463 28.58 -4.15 -0.86
CA MET A 463 27.51 -3.88 -1.85
C MET A 463 27.47 -2.42 -2.36
N LEU A 464 28.65 -1.86 -2.63
CA LEU A 464 28.82 -0.48 -3.11
C LEU A 464 29.37 -0.38 -4.54
N LEU A 465 29.47 -1.52 -5.25
CA LEU A 465 29.74 -1.61 -6.68
C LEU A 465 28.59 -2.40 -7.36
N VAL A 466 28.19 -1.96 -8.56
CA VAL A 466 27.27 -2.68 -9.46
C VAL A 466 28.05 -3.02 -10.72
N SER A 467 28.36 -4.30 -10.90
CA SER A 467 29.12 -4.80 -12.04
C SER A 467 28.22 -5.52 -13.03
N ASP A 468 28.59 -5.48 -14.30
CA ASP A 468 28.04 -6.35 -15.34
C ASP A 468 28.23 -7.82 -14.94
N ILE A 469 27.15 -8.61 -15.02
CA ILE A 469 27.20 -10.07 -14.97
C ILE A 469 27.51 -10.55 -16.39
N LYS A 470 28.40 -11.53 -16.55
CA LYS A 470 28.68 -12.11 -17.87
C LYS A 470 27.43 -12.82 -18.41
N LYS A 471 27.18 -12.68 -19.70
CA LYS A 471 25.92 -13.09 -20.35
C LYS A 471 25.60 -14.57 -20.13
N GLU A 472 26.60 -15.43 -20.13
CA GLU A 472 26.46 -16.87 -19.87
C GLU A 472 26.07 -17.21 -18.41
N TYR A 473 25.91 -16.24 -17.52
CA TYR A 473 25.38 -16.41 -16.16
C TYR A 473 24.03 -15.72 -15.92
N HIS A 474 23.49 -14.92 -16.85
CA HIS A 474 22.19 -14.23 -16.67
C HIS A 474 21.06 -15.21 -16.35
N ASP A 475 20.89 -16.25 -17.16
CA ASP A 475 19.90 -17.32 -16.93
C ASP A 475 20.28 -18.29 -15.79
N LYS A 476 21.54 -18.25 -15.31
CA LYS A 476 22.01 -19.10 -14.20
C LYS A 476 21.74 -18.48 -12.84
N ILE A 477 21.76 -17.14 -12.71
CA ILE A 477 21.49 -16.41 -11.46
C ILE A 477 20.44 -15.30 -11.66
N PRO A 478 19.26 -15.61 -12.24
CA PRO A 478 18.27 -14.61 -12.67
C PRO A 478 17.74 -13.74 -11.52
N SER A 479 17.56 -14.29 -10.31
CA SER A 479 16.96 -13.53 -9.20
C SER A 479 17.87 -12.47 -8.54
N VAL A 480 19.12 -12.38 -8.99
CA VAL A 480 20.09 -11.31 -8.63
C VAL A 480 20.62 -10.56 -9.86
N THR A 481 20.16 -10.93 -11.06
CA THR A 481 20.47 -10.21 -12.30
C THR A 481 19.50 -9.03 -12.44
N HIS A 482 20.04 -7.83 -12.63
CA HIS A 482 19.28 -6.61 -12.87
C HIS A 482 18.74 -6.58 -14.32
N HIS A 483 17.84 -5.63 -14.62
CA HIS A 483 17.22 -5.51 -15.96
C HIS A 483 18.23 -5.23 -17.09
N ASP A 484 19.32 -4.52 -16.76
CA ASP A 484 20.45 -4.20 -17.65
C ASP A 484 21.52 -5.30 -17.72
N GLY A 485 21.34 -6.43 -17.02
CA GLY A 485 22.33 -7.50 -16.92
C GLY A 485 23.42 -7.27 -15.87
N THR A 486 23.31 -6.23 -15.03
CA THR A 486 24.26 -5.98 -13.93
C THR A 486 23.85 -6.69 -12.62
N GLY A 487 24.70 -6.62 -11.59
CA GLY A 487 24.40 -7.10 -10.24
C GLY A 487 25.18 -6.33 -9.17
N ARG A 488 24.54 -6.01 -8.03
CA ARG A 488 25.20 -5.28 -6.93
C ARG A 488 25.99 -6.20 -6.00
N VAL A 489 27.19 -6.56 -6.42
CA VAL A 489 28.05 -7.60 -5.83
C VAL A 489 28.38 -7.35 -4.36
N GLN A 490 28.31 -8.41 -3.55
CA GLN A 490 29.06 -8.56 -2.30
C GLN A 490 30.16 -9.62 -2.49
N THR A 491 31.45 -9.23 -2.43
CA THR A 491 32.53 -10.23 -2.32
C THR A 491 32.69 -10.69 -0.87
N VAL A 492 33.03 -11.96 -0.66
CA VAL A 492 33.36 -12.52 0.66
C VAL A 492 34.63 -13.36 0.63
N THR A 493 35.35 -13.36 1.75
CA THR A 493 36.58 -14.12 1.99
C THR A 493 36.38 -15.08 3.16
N ALA A 494 37.27 -16.06 3.34
CA ALA A 494 37.21 -16.96 4.50
C ALA A 494 37.51 -16.22 5.82
N GLU A 495 38.28 -15.14 5.73
CA GLU A 495 38.75 -14.33 6.85
C GLU A 495 37.71 -13.31 7.33
N ASP A 496 36.97 -12.68 6.41
CA ASP A 496 36.08 -11.54 6.72
C ASP A 496 34.60 -11.91 6.80
N ASN A 497 34.18 -13.01 6.15
CA ASN A 497 32.85 -13.59 6.38
C ASN A 497 32.84 -15.11 6.10
N ALA A 498 33.46 -15.86 7.02
CA ALA A 498 33.56 -17.32 6.95
C ALA A 498 32.20 -18.02 6.71
N TYR A 499 31.12 -17.51 7.28
CA TYR A 499 29.78 -18.08 7.12
C TYR A 499 29.29 -17.99 5.68
N LEU A 500 29.28 -16.78 5.08
CA LEU A 500 28.82 -16.60 3.70
C LEU A 500 29.78 -17.26 2.70
N TYR A 501 31.08 -17.20 2.95
CA TYR A 501 32.09 -17.88 2.13
C TYR A 501 31.84 -19.39 2.05
N GLN A 502 31.68 -20.06 3.21
CA GLN A 502 31.37 -21.50 3.26
C GLN A 502 30.00 -21.80 2.66
N LEU A 503 28.98 -20.96 2.89
CA LEU A 503 27.64 -21.14 2.33
C LEU A 503 27.65 -21.11 0.80
N CYS A 504 28.40 -20.19 0.19
CA CYS A 504 28.51 -20.10 -1.27
C CYS A 504 29.06 -21.39 -1.90
N TYR A 505 30.08 -22.01 -1.30
CA TYR A 505 30.58 -23.31 -1.77
C TYR A 505 29.63 -24.48 -1.44
N LYS A 506 28.96 -24.46 -0.27
CA LYS A 506 27.93 -25.46 0.04
C LYS A 506 26.71 -25.39 -0.88
N MET A 507 26.37 -24.23 -1.45
CA MET A 507 25.40 -24.15 -2.54
C MET A 507 25.85 -24.92 -3.79
N VAL A 508 27.14 -24.82 -4.17
CA VAL A 508 27.67 -25.59 -5.31
C VAL A 508 27.60 -27.10 -5.04
N GLU A 509 27.88 -27.55 -3.82
CA GLU A 509 27.67 -28.96 -3.44
C GLU A 509 26.18 -29.36 -3.46
N ALA A 510 25.27 -28.49 -3.03
CA ALA A 510 23.85 -28.81 -2.87
C ALA A 510 23.03 -28.77 -4.17
N ARG A 511 23.42 -27.94 -5.16
CA ARG A 511 22.68 -27.78 -6.44
C ARG A 511 23.55 -27.60 -7.69
N GLY A 512 24.87 -27.55 -7.57
CA GLY A 512 25.76 -27.15 -8.66
C GLY A 512 25.61 -25.69 -9.08
N GLY A 513 26.14 -25.35 -10.26
CA GLY A 513 26.18 -23.98 -10.76
C GLY A 513 27.20 -23.09 -10.02
N PRO A 514 27.11 -21.76 -10.16
CA PRO A 514 28.09 -20.85 -9.56
C PRO A 514 27.91 -20.71 -8.04
N PRO A 515 28.99 -20.34 -7.30
CA PRO A 515 28.99 -20.15 -5.85
C PRO A 515 28.35 -18.80 -5.46
N VAL A 516 27.07 -18.61 -5.79
CA VAL A 516 26.34 -17.35 -5.56
C VAL A 516 25.12 -17.58 -4.67
N VAL A 517 24.92 -16.68 -3.70
CA VAL A 517 23.75 -16.61 -2.80
C VAL A 517 23.07 -15.25 -2.96
N LEU A 518 21.73 -15.19 -2.90
CA LEU A 518 20.98 -13.94 -2.89
C LEU A 518 20.95 -13.40 -1.46
N ASN A 519 21.37 -12.14 -1.26
CA ASN A 519 21.31 -11.43 0.01
C ASN A 519 20.43 -10.16 -0.09
N THR A 520 19.60 -9.95 0.93
CA THR A 520 18.91 -8.69 1.20
C THR A 520 18.82 -8.44 2.72
N SER A 521 18.54 -7.21 3.14
CA SER A 521 18.35 -6.88 4.57
C SER A 521 17.29 -7.71 5.27
N PHE A 522 17.40 -7.91 6.59
CA PHE A 522 16.36 -8.54 7.40
C PHE A 522 15.44 -7.45 8.01
N ASN A 523 14.33 -7.21 7.32
CA ASN A 523 13.24 -6.28 7.65
C ASN A 523 12.08 -6.48 6.64
N VAL A 524 10.88 -5.99 6.97
CA VAL A 524 9.79 -5.81 5.99
C VAL A 524 9.71 -4.33 5.53
N ALA A 525 8.79 -3.97 4.62
CA ALA A 525 8.58 -2.57 4.22
C ALA A 525 8.30 -1.66 5.44
N GLY A 526 8.79 -0.41 5.38
CA GLY A 526 8.67 0.58 6.45
C GLY A 526 9.63 0.40 7.64
N GLN A 527 10.09 -0.81 7.94
CA GLN A 527 10.96 -1.08 9.09
C GLN A 527 12.47 -0.85 8.80
N PRO A 528 13.25 -0.42 9.80
CA PRO A 528 14.71 -0.55 9.81
C PRO A 528 15.16 -2.01 9.86
N ILE A 529 16.43 -2.29 9.50
CA ILE A 529 17.03 -3.63 9.69
C ILE A 529 16.96 -4.03 11.17
N VAL A 530 16.59 -5.28 11.48
CA VAL A 530 16.51 -5.78 12.87
C VAL A 530 17.87 -5.76 13.56
N GLU A 531 17.89 -5.48 14.85
CA GLU A 531 19.10 -5.48 15.68
C GLU A 531 19.15 -6.68 16.64
N THR A 532 18.10 -6.86 17.47
CA THR A 532 18.07 -7.87 18.54
C THR A 532 17.55 -9.25 18.11
N PRO A 533 17.89 -10.32 18.86
CA PRO A 533 17.29 -11.65 18.75
C PRO A 533 15.75 -11.66 18.83
N GLU A 534 15.16 -10.85 19.72
CA GLU A 534 13.72 -10.70 19.85
C GLU A 534 13.09 -10.07 18.60
N GLU A 535 13.61 -8.93 18.12
CA GLU A 535 13.14 -8.32 16.85
C GLU A 535 13.27 -9.28 15.66
N ALA A 536 14.33 -10.08 15.62
CA ALA A 536 14.54 -11.09 14.60
C ALA A 536 13.47 -12.20 14.64
N ILE A 537 13.08 -12.67 15.83
CA ILE A 537 12.01 -13.67 15.98
C ILE A 537 10.64 -13.05 15.66
N GLU A 538 10.37 -11.82 16.09
CA GLU A 538 9.12 -11.10 15.79
C GLU A 538 8.96 -10.82 14.29
N THR A 539 10.04 -10.41 13.62
CA THR A 539 10.07 -10.19 12.16
C THR A 539 9.98 -11.50 11.39
N PHE A 540 10.61 -12.57 11.88
CA PHE A 540 10.47 -13.92 11.32
C PHE A 540 9.03 -14.44 11.44
N LEU A 541 8.38 -14.26 12.60
CA LEU A 541 7.00 -14.69 12.81
C LEU A 541 6.01 -13.93 11.91
N SER A 542 6.16 -12.61 11.79
CA SER A 542 5.26 -11.72 11.04
C SER A 542 5.43 -11.73 9.51
N ALA A 543 6.59 -12.13 8.97
CA ALA A 543 6.81 -12.30 7.53
C ALA A 543 6.68 -13.77 7.08
N ASP A 544 6.34 -14.03 5.81
CA ASP A 544 6.28 -15.40 5.27
C ASP A 544 7.71 -15.88 4.87
N ILE A 545 8.54 -16.06 5.89
CA ILE A 545 9.91 -16.63 5.86
C ILE A 545 9.86 -18.04 6.45
N ASP A 546 10.59 -18.98 5.85
CA ASP A 546 10.48 -20.41 6.14
C ASP A 546 11.35 -20.86 7.33
N TYR A 547 12.58 -20.33 7.42
CA TYR A 547 13.51 -20.62 8.52
C TYR A 547 14.19 -19.36 9.06
N LEU A 548 14.54 -19.37 10.34
CA LEU A 548 15.43 -18.38 10.97
C LEU A 548 16.66 -19.07 11.55
N CYS A 549 17.85 -18.61 11.14
CA CYS A 549 19.12 -18.90 11.80
C CYS A 549 19.43 -17.76 12.78
N LEU A 550 19.40 -18.06 14.07
CA LEU A 550 19.69 -17.11 15.15
C LEU A 550 20.97 -17.55 15.86
N GLU A 551 22.11 -16.98 15.44
CA GLU A 551 23.47 -17.46 15.72
C GLU A 551 23.64 -18.96 15.44
N ASN A 552 23.52 -19.81 16.46
CA ASN A 552 23.63 -21.26 16.39
C ASN A 552 22.30 -22.02 16.61
N LEU A 553 21.17 -21.30 16.58
CA LEU A 553 19.82 -21.86 16.66
C LEU A 553 19.19 -21.93 15.26
N TRP A 554 18.72 -23.12 14.90
CA TRP A 554 17.86 -23.33 13.73
C TRP A 554 16.41 -23.30 14.17
N ILE A 555 15.62 -22.36 13.63
CA ILE A 555 14.28 -22.01 14.13
C ILE A 555 13.23 -22.21 13.03
N THR A 556 12.11 -22.82 13.43
CA THR A 556 10.92 -23.13 12.62
C THR A 556 9.65 -22.64 13.30
N LYS A 557 8.59 -22.34 12.54
CA LYS A 557 7.27 -21.99 13.08
C LYS A 557 6.47 -23.25 13.40
N THR A 558 5.79 -23.32 14.56
CA THR A 558 5.09 -24.54 15.00
C THR A 558 3.74 -24.79 14.31
N ARG A 559 3.18 -23.78 13.64
CA ARG A 559 1.83 -23.81 13.03
C ARG A 559 1.76 -23.30 11.59
N THR A 560 2.90 -22.97 10.99
CA THR A 560 2.99 -22.57 9.57
C THR A 560 3.69 -23.70 8.81
N PRO A 561 3.11 -24.23 7.73
CA PRO A 561 3.84 -25.18 6.90
C PRO A 561 5.07 -24.49 6.29
N VAL A 562 6.22 -25.13 6.39
CA VAL A 562 7.38 -24.82 5.54
C VAL A 562 7.01 -25.17 4.10
N LEU A 563 7.37 -24.30 3.16
CA LEU A 563 6.99 -24.41 1.75
C LEU A 563 8.24 -24.64 0.89
N ASP A 564 8.16 -25.49 -0.13
CA ASP A 564 9.21 -25.60 -1.15
C ASP A 564 9.07 -24.53 -2.25
N TYR A 565 10.00 -24.50 -3.21
CA TYR A 565 9.96 -23.54 -4.33
C TYR A 565 8.64 -23.53 -5.12
N GLU A 566 8.05 -24.69 -5.43
CA GLU A 566 6.80 -24.76 -6.20
C GLU A 566 5.62 -24.28 -5.36
N GLN A 567 5.66 -24.53 -4.05
CA GLN A 567 4.69 -24.04 -3.06
C GLN A 567 4.85 -22.53 -2.77
N HIS A 568 6.04 -21.96 -2.93
CA HIS A 568 6.24 -20.50 -3.01
C HIS A 568 5.66 -19.94 -4.31
N LEU A 569 6.05 -20.55 -5.44
CA LEU A 569 5.76 -20.08 -6.79
C LEU A 569 4.26 -20.08 -7.12
N SER A 570 3.49 -20.99 -6.53
CA SER A 570 2.02 -21.08 -6.69
C SER A 570 1.23 -20.04 -5.87
N LYS A 571 1.84 -19.43 -4.84
CA LYS A 571 1.24 -18.33 -4.05
C LYS A 571 1.44 -16.94 -4.66
N VAL A 572 2.48 -16.77 -5.47
CA VAL A 572 2.90 -15.48 -6.01
C VAL A 572 2.34 -15.33 -7.41
N LYS A 573 1.65 -14.22 -7.70
CA LYS A 573 1.08 -13.97 -9.03
C LYS A 573 2.17 -13.62 -10.06
N SER A 574 1.84 -13.75 -11.33
CA SER A 574 2.71 -13.34 -12.44
C SER A 574 2.48 -11.84 -12.69
N ASP A 575 3.38 -11.01 -12.16
CA ASP A 575 3.36 -9.57 -12.41
C ASP A 575 3.41 -9.31 -13.92
N LYS A 576 2.42 -8.56 -14.43
CA LYS A 576 2.63 -7.82 -15.68
C LYS A 576 3.57 -6.67 -15.37
N LEU A 577 4.54 -6.41 -16.25
CA LEU A 577 5.36 -5.20 -16.14
C LEU A 577 4.44 -3.97 -16.04
N PRO A 578 4.66 -3.07 -15.06
CA PRO A 578 3.81 -1.92 -14.90
C PRO A 578 3.77 -1.01 -16.14
N ARG A 579 2.60 -0.40 -16.36
CA ARG A 579 2.33 0.58 -17.44
C ARG A 579 3.43 1.66 -17.41
N GLY A 580 4.10 1.85 -18.53
CA GLY A 580 5.14 2.88 -18.72
C GLY A 580 6.60 2.41 -18.66
N LEU A 581 6.88 1.19 -18.16
CA LEU A 581 8.18 0.55 -18.44
C LEU A 581 8.21 0.01 -19.88
N PRO A 582 9.38 -0.04 -20.54
CA PRO A 582 9.51 -0.74 -21.82
C PRO A 582 9.07 -2.20 -21.69
N PRO A 583 8.27 -2.75 -22.62
CA PRO A 583 8.11 -4.20 -22.70
C PRO A 583 9.49 -4.81 -23.00
N ALA A 584 9.79 -5.94 -22.37
CA ALA A 584 11.00 -6.69 -22.68
C ALA A 584 11.11 -6.94 -24.19
N GLN A 585 12.31 -6.79 -24.76
CA GLN A 585 12.58 -7.14 -26.15
C GLN A 585 12.20 -8.62 -26.41
N PRO A 586 11.76 -8.94 -27.62
CA PRO A 586 10.33 -9.22 -27.83
C PRO A 586 9.94 -10.68 -27.62
N THR A 587 8.67 -11.04 -27.49
CA THR A 587 7.52 -10.44 -26.77
C THR A 587 6.47 -11.57 -26.62
N ALA A 588 5.40 -11.38 -25.84
CA ALA A 588 4.21 -12.22 -25.97
C ALA A 588 3.58 -12.16 -27.38
N ILE A 589 3.78 -11.07 -28.13
CA ILE A 589 3.29 -10.92 -29.51
C ILE A 589 4.09 -11.83 -30.47
N ASP A 590 5.39 -11.98 -30.30
CA ASP A 590 6.21 -12.90 -31.11
C ASP A 590 5.83 -14.37 -30.86
N LEU A 591 5.46 -14.70 -29.62
CA LEU A 591 4.94 -16.03 -29.25
C LEU A 591 3.55 -16.26 -29.86
N MET A 592 2.67 -15.24 -29.83
CA MET A 592 1.34 -15.29 -30.45
C MET A 592 1.41 -15.35 -31.98
N GLN A 593 2.30 -14.60 -32.64
CA GLN A 593 2.48 -14.66 -34.10
C GLN A 593 2.97 -16.03 -34.58
N GLN A 594 3.76 -16.74 -33.78
CA GLN A 594 4.15 -18.12 -34.08
C GLN A 594 2.98 -19.09 -33.94
N LEU A 595 2.14 -18.91 -32.90
CA LEU A 595 0.90 -19.66 -32.71
C LEU A 595 -0.11 -19.41 -33.84
N ASP A 596 -0.33 -18.14 -34.22
CA ASP A 596 -1.23 -17.73 -35.29
C ASP A 596 -0.77 -18.24 -36.67
N ARG A 597 0.54 -18.23 -36.96
CA ARG A 597 1.08 -18.85 -38.18
C ARG A 597 0.82 -20.35 -38.24
N ALA A 598 0.90 -21.05 -37.10
CA ALA A 598 0.59 -22.47 -37.03
C ALA A 598 -0.92 -22.74 -37.15
N LEU A 599 -1.78 -21.89 -36.58
CA LEU A 599 -3.24 -22.06 -36.56
C LEU A 599 -3.95 -21.63 -37.85
N PHE A 600 -3.52 -20.54 -38.51
CA PHE A 600 -4.31 -19.90 -39.58
C PHE A 600 -3.76 -20.03 -41.00
N PHE A 601 -2.49 -20.38 -41.20
CA PHE A 601 -1.86 -20.35 -42.53
C PHE A 601 -1.44 -21.71 -43.11
N ASN A 602 -1.53 -22.80 -42.35
CA ASN A 602 -0.96 -24.10 -42.75
C ASN A 602 -2.03 -25.12 -43.20
N ASN A 603 -2.63 -24.86 -44.37
CA ASN A 603 -3.68 -25.69 -44.96
C ASN A 603 -3.16 -27.06 -45.47
N GLY A 604 -2.98 -28.01 -44.56
CA GLY A 604 -3.00 -29.45 -44.88
C GLY A 604 -1.66 -30.19 -44.85
N LYS A 605 -1.55 -31.11 -43.87
CA LYS A 605 -0.71 -32.33 -43.84
C LYS A 605 0.82 -32.24 -43.84
N ASN A 606 1.48 -31.16 -44.27
CA ASN A 606 2.96 -31.09 -44.33
C ASN A 606 3.57 -29.89 -43.55
N GLY A 607 3.07 -29.61 -42.34
CA GLY A 607 3.67 -28.63 -41.42
C GLY A 607 4.83 -29.23 -40.59
N PRO A 608 5.81 -28.43 -40.14
CA PRO A 608 7.01 -28.93 -39.46
C PRO A 608 6.85 -29.21 -37.94
N TRP A 609 5.65 -29.04 -37.38
CA TRP A 609 5.37 -29.16 -35.94
C TRP A 609 4.58 -30.43 -35.61
N THR A 610 4.88 -31.08 -34.48
CA THR A 610 4.15 -32.27 -34.01
C THR A 610 2.97 -31.91 -33.12
N ILE A 611 2.06 -32.87 -32.94
CA ILE A 611 0.83 -32.70 -32.14
C ILE A 611 1.13 -32.56 -30.64
N ASP A 612 2.22 -33.15 -30.14
CA ASP A 612 2.56 -33.13 -28.72
C ASP A 612 3.28 -31.85 -28.27
N GLU A 613 4.06 -31.23 -29.15
CA GLU A 613 4.65 -29.89 -28.91
C GLU A 613 3.55 -28.83 -28.72
N LEU A 614 2.49 -28.90 -29.54
CA LEU A 614 1.31 -28.04 -29.43
C LEU A 614 0.53 -28.25 -28.12
N ARG A 615 0.49 -29.48 -27.57
CA ARG A 615 -0.16 -29.79 -26.29
C ARG A 615 0.62 -29.20 -25.11
N HIS A 616 1.95 -29.25 -25.15
CA HIS A 616 2.78 -28.79 -24.03
C HIS A 616 2.63 -27.29 -23.78
N LEU A 617 2.70 -26.47 -24.84
CA LEU A 617 2.48 -25.01 -24.79
C LEU A 617 1.15 -24.62 -24.13
N SER A 618 0.07 -25.39 -24.34
CA SER A 618 -1.23 -25.12 -23.73
C SER A 618 -1.32 -25.41 -22.22
N SER A 619 -0.39 -26.20 -21.66
CA SER A 619 -0.48 -26.67 -20.27
C SER A 619 0.02 -25.65 -19.24
N THR A 620 0.96 -24.79 -19.63
CA THR A 620 1.75 -23.94 -18.73
C THR A 620 0.95 -22.76 -18.13
N GLY A 621 -0.20 -22.39 -18.72
CA GLY A 621 -0.95 -21.19 -18.32
C GLY A 621 -1.86 -21.29 -17.07
N GLY A 622 -2.05 -22.49 -16.49
CA GLY A 622 -3.23 -22.76 -15.65
C GLY A 622 -3.09 -22.80 -14.11
N ARG A 623 -1.98 -22.38 -13.48
CA ARG A 623 -1.53 -22.99 -12.19
C ARG A 623 -1.54 -22.12 -10.89
N TYR A 624 -2.25 -20.99 -10.80
CA TYR A 624 -1.90 -19.85 -9.87
C TYR A 624 -3.06 -19.28 -8.97
N LYS A 625 -3.20 -19.56 -7.63
CA LYS A 625 -4.41 -19.11 -6.84
C LYS A 625 -4.52 -18.83 -5.28
N GLU A 626 -4.70 -19.80 -4.36
CA GLU A 626 -5.67 -19.76 -3.17
C GLU A 626 -5.22 -19.34 -1.70
N THR A 627 -6.19 -19.37 -0.73
CA THR A 627 -6.18 -19.27 0.80
C THR A 627 -6.49 -17.87 1.43
N SER A 628 -6.86 -17.63 2.72
CA SER A 628 -6.89 -18.37 4.04
C SER A 628 -8.02 -17.90 5.05
N LYS A 629 -7.96 -18.15 6.40
CA LYS A 629 -9.07 -17.93 7.40
C LYS A 629 -8.80 -17.60 8.94
N LEU A 630 -9.69 -16.82 9.65
CA LEU A 630 -10.26 -16.85 11.09
C LEU A 630 -9.89 -15.88 12.33
N PHE A 631 -10.91 -15.35 13.13
CA PHE A 631 -10.90 -14.54 14.46
C PHE A 631 -12.30 -14.47 15.31
N PRO A 632 -12.43 -14.06 16.66
CA PRO A 632 -13.68 -13.94 17.62
C PRO A 632 -13.79 -12.71 18.69
N ASP A 633 -14.65 -12.36 19.76
CA ASP A 633 -16.05 -12.58 20.44
C ASP A 633 -16.59 -11.46 21.53
N ASN A 634 -17.54 -11.70 22.54
CA ASN A 634 -18.58 -10.75 23.21
C ASN A 634 -18.89 -10.58 24.82
N PRO A 635 -19.87 -9.70 25.38
CA PRO A 635 -20.00 -9.15 26.82
C PRO A 635 -21.22 -9.36 27.90
N PHE A 636 -22.01 -8.34 28.46
CA PHE A 636 -22.47 -8.21 29.95
C PHE A 636 -23.94 -7.73 30.50
N LYS A 637 -24.14 -7.28 31.82
CA LYS A 637 -25.30 -7.35 32.87
C LYS A 637 -26.04 -5.99 33.37
N GLN A 638 -27.05 -5.69 34.30
CA GLN A 638 -28.23 -6.21 35.17
C GLN A 638 -29.16 -5.04 35.87
N PRO A 639 -30.37 -5.21 36.57
CA PRO A 639 -31.55 -4.21 36.71
C PRO A 639 -32.50 -3.99 38.03
N PHE A 640 -33.66 -3.19 38.05
CA PHE A 640 -34.55 -2.70 39.22
C PHE A 640 -36.10 -3.10 39.49
N LYS A 641 -37.27 -2.31 39.43
CA LYS A 641 -38.75 -2.76 39.72
C LYS A 641 -40.12 -1.94 39.61
N THR A 642 -41.27 -2.66 39.30
CA THR A 642 -42.79 -2.46 39.33
C THR A 642 -43.62 -3.80 39.23
N GLN A 643 -44.98 -3.88 39.19
CA GLN A 643 -45.81 -5.14 39.15
C GLN A 643 -46.85 -5.29 37.99
N LEU A 644 -47.07 -6.51 37.45
CA LEU A 644 -47.90 -6.81 36.26
C LEU A 644 -49.04 -7.85 36.45
N SER A 645 -48.93 -8.79 37.39
CA SER A 645 -50.05 -9.69 37.74
C SER A 645 -49.94 -10.14 39.19
N ASN A 646 -50.96 -10.85 39.71
CA ASN A 646 -50.95 -11.41 41.07
C ASN A 646 -49.68 -12.22 41.40
N ASN A 647 -49.01 -12.78 40.37
CA ASN A 647 -47.81 -13.59 40.52
C ASN A 647 -46.59 -13.05 39.75
N VAL A 648 -46.61 -11.87 39.11
CA VAL A 648 -45.49 -11.39 38.26
C VAL A 648 -45.15 -9.92 38.47
N VAL A 649 -43.87 -9.64 38.76
CA VAL A 649 -43.27 -8.33 39.08
C VAL A 649 -42.18 -7.98 38.05
N LEU A 650 -42.29 -6.82 37.39
CA LEU A 650 -41.35 -6.32 36.37
C LEU A 650 -40.24 -5.46 37.00
N MET A 651 -39.01 -5.95 37.07
CA MET A 651 -37.79 -5.31 37.57
C MET A 651 -37.20 -4.19 36.67
N LEU A 652 -37.94 -3.13 36.34
CA LEU A 652 -37.51 -1.98 35.49
C LEU A 652 -36.09 -1.47 35.75
N ASP A 653 -35.30 -1.21 34.71
CA ASP A 653 -33.97 -0.58 34.78
C ASP A 653 -33.84 0.55 33.74
N PRO A 654 -33.55 1.79 34.16
CA PRO A 654 -33.33 2.93 33.27
C PRO A 654 -32.18 2.75 32.28
N LEU A 655 -31.22 1.86 32.56
CA LEU A 655 -30.09 1.52 31.70
C LEU A 655 -30.34 0.28 30.82
N GLY A 656 -31.59 -0.20 30.77
CA GLY A 656 -32.08 -1.08 29.70
C GLY A 656 -32.11 -2.58 30.00
N LYS A 657 -32.18 -3.03 31.27
CA LYS A 657 -32.26 -4.48 31.62
C LYS A 657 -33.49 -4.88 32.47
N SER A 658 -34.56 -4.10 32.43
CA SER A 658 -35.89 -4.32 33.01
C SER A 658 -36.37 -5.79 33.09
N LYS A 659 -36.55 -6.39 34.30
CA LYS A 659 -36.63 -7.86 34.47
C LYS A 659 -37.94 -8.44 35.06
N LEU A 660 -38.80 -9.16 34.32
CA LEU A 660 -39.94 -9.86 34.94
C LEU A 660 -39.46 -10.94 35.96
N VAL A 661 -40.18 -11.08 37.07
CA VAL A 661 -39.97 -12.00 38.19
C VAL A 661 -41.30 -12.63 38.58
N LYS A 662 -41.39 -13.97 38.58
CA LYS A 662 -42.61 -14.71 38.85
C LYS A 662 -42.63 -15.14 40.32
N LEU A 663 -43.35 -14.39 41.16
CA LEU A 663 -43.30 -14.43 42.63
C LEU A 663 -43.60 -15.81 43.23
N ASN A 664 -44.46 -16.59 42.59
CA ASN A 664 -44.86 -17.93 43.05
C ASN A 664 -43.89 -19.06 42.62
N LYS A 665 -42.84 -18.75 41.86
CA LYS A 665 -41.72 -19.67 41.55
C LYS A 665 -40.40 -19.01 41.87
N VAL A 666 -39.83 -19.36 43.03
CA VAL A 666 -38.50 -18.92 43.47
C VAL A 666 -37.49 -19.06 42.31
N ASN A 667 -36.81 -17.96 41.98
CA ASN A 667 -35.85 -17.76 40.90
C ASN A 667 -36.36 -17.63 39.44
N HIS A 668 -37.65 -17.82 39.12
CA HIS A 668 -38.10 -17.67 37.73
C HIS A 668 -38.19 -16.18 37.31
N SER A 669 -37.21 -15.70 36.54
CA SER A 669 -37.11 -14.29 36.15
C SER A 669 -36.27 -14.04 34.89
N LYS A 670 -36.57 -12.98 34.12
CA LYS A 670 -35.99 -12.71 32.77
C LYS A 670 -35.87 -11.21 32.50
N ILE A 671 -34.76 -10.80 31.87
CA ILE A 671 -34.33 -9.41 31.58
C ILE A 671 -34.81 -8.95 30.19
N TYR A 672 -35.17 -7.67 30.05
CA TYR A 672 -35.65 -7.01 28.83
C TYR A 672 -35.15 -5.56 28.70
N SER A 673 -35.01 -5.07 27.47
CA SER A 673 -34.78 -3.65 27.16
C SER A 673 -36.08 -2.82 27.19
N LEU A 674 -35.97 -1.49 27.13
CA LEU A 674 -37.13 -0.59 27.09
C LEU A 674 -38.01 -0.83 25.85
N ASN A 675 -37.41 -1.07 24.69
CA ASN A 675 -38.13 -1.30 23.44
C ASN A 675 -38.80 -2.68 23.42
N GLU A 676 -38.11 -3.73 23.89
CA GLU A 676 -38.76 -5.04 24.12
C GLU A 676 -39.93 -4.92 25.10
N LEU A 677 -39.82 -4.06 26.11
CA LEU A 677 -40.92 -3.78 27.04
C LEU A 677 -42.09 -3.06 26.36
N LYS A 678 -41.84 -2.08 25.48
CA LYS A 678 -42.89 -1.44 24.66
C LYS A 678 -43.65 -2.50 23.85
N TRP A 679 -42.94 -3.38 23.15
CA TRP A 679 -43.54 -4.48 22.38
C TRP A 679 -44.32 -5.47 23.25
N LEU A 680 -43.74 -5.90 24.39
CA LEU A 680 -44.43 -6.76 25.36
C LEU A 680 -45.73 -6.11 25.86
N MET A 681 -45.73 -4.81 26.18
CA MET A 681 -46.93 -4.13 26.67
C MET A 681 -47.95 -3.84 25.57
N ALA A 682 -47.54 -3.55 24.34
CA ALA A 682 -48.48 -3.40 23.22
C ALA A 682 -49.20 -4.72 22.89
N VAL A 683 -48.49 -5.85 22.95
CA VAL A 683 -49.03 -7.19 22.74
C VAL A 683 -49.89 -7.67 23.93
N HIS A 684 -49.48 -7.38 25.17
CA HIS A 684 -50.23 -7.73 26.38
C HIS A 684 -51.60 -7.02 26.43
N HIS A 685 -51.65 -5.75 26.02
CA HIS A 685 -52.88 -4.94 26.02
C HIS A 685 -53.62 -4.92 24.66
N ASN A 686 -53.20 -5.74 23.69
CA ASN A 686 -53.79 -5.85 22.34
C ASN A 686 -53.93 -4.52 21.57
N ASN A 687 -52.97 -3.60 21.71
CA ASN A 687 -53.06 -2.27 21.10
C ASN A 687 -52.37 -2.25 19.72
N ALA A 688 -53.13 -2.58 18.67
CA ALA A 688 -52.66 -2.61 17.28
C ALA A 688 -52.14 -1.24 16.79
N GLU A 689 -52.81 -0.16 17.18
CA GLU A 689 -52.47 1.21 16.76
C GLU A 689 -51.18 1.68 17.44
N GLN A 690 -50.98 1.34 18.72
CA GLN A 690 -49.71 1.56 19.43
C GLN A 690 -48.59 0.64 18.90
N ALA A 691 -48.88 -0.61 18.51
CA ALA A 691 -47.90 -1.49 17.88
C ALA A 691 -47.41 -0.93 16.54
N GLU A 692 -48.30 -0.34 15.72
CA GLU A 692 -47.94 0.34 14.48
C GLU A 692 -47.21 1.67 14.74
N ALA A 693 -47.60 2.42 15.78
CA ALA A 693 -46.86 3.61 16.21
C ALA A 693 -45.44 3.28 16.68
N ILE A 694 -45.25 2.21 17.47
CA ILE A 694 -43.91 1.72 17.87
C ILE A 694 -43.15 1.21 16.65
N ARG A 695 -43.82 0.54 15.69
CA ARG A 695 -43.18 0.15 14.42
C ARG A 695 -42.61 1.35 13.67
N LEU A 696 -43.35 2.46 13.62
CA LEU A 696 -42.91 3.69 12.95
C LEU A 696 -41.83 4.44 13.76
N GLU A 697 -41.96 4.49 15.09
CA GLU A 697 -40.94 5.06 16.00
C GLU A 697 -39.59 4.31 15.91
N GLU A 698 -39.63 2.97 15.85
CA GLU A 698 -38.47 2.09 15.69
C GLU A 698 -38.11 1.82 14.22
N GLN A 699 -38.81 2.44 13.26
CA GLN A 699 -38.63 2.34 11.80
C GLN A 699 -38.67 0.91 11.20
N LEU A 700 -39.21 -0.07 11.92
CA LEU A 700 -39.17 -1.49 11.57
C LEU A 700 -40.03 -1.84 10.34
N THR A 701 -39.59 -2.81 9.53
CA THR A 701 -40.45 -3.35 8.46
C THR A 701 -41.60 -4.20 9.02
N THR A 702 -42.64 -4.43 8.23
CA THR A 702 -43.83 -5.18 8.67
C THR A 702 -43.52 -6.62 9.09
N LEU A 703 -42.48 -7.27 8.54
CA LEU A 703 -42.07 -8.60 9.01
C LEU A 703 -41.32 -8.51 10.34
N GLU A 704 -40.50 -7.49 10.55
CA GLU A 704 -39.77 -7.30 11.81
C GLU A 704 -40.74 -6.97 12.96
N ALA A 705 -41.73 -6.12 12.74
CA ALA A 705 -42.83 -5.90 13.68
C ALA A 705 -43.58 -7.20 14.01
N LYS A 706 -43.93 -7.99 12.99
CA LYS A 706 -44.57 -9.31 13.19
C LYS A 706 -43.69 -10.27 14.01
N ASN A 707 -42.38 -10.31 13.75
CA ASN A 707 -41.44 -11.16 14.50
C ASN A 707 -41.25 -10.65 15.94
N LYS A 708 -41.25 -9.33 16.17
CA LYS A 708 -41.26 -8.72 17.52
C LYS A 708 -42.55 -9.06 18.28
N ILE A 709 -43.70 -8.99 17.62
CA ILE A 709 -45.00 -9.39 18.16
C ILE A 709 -44.99 -10.87 18.57
N THR A 710 -44.64 -11.79 17.67
CA THR A 710 -44.59 -13.23 17.98
C THR A 710 -43.57 -13.58 19.06
N GLY A 711 -42.42 -12.89 19.08
CA GLY A 711 -41.45 -13.00 20.16
C GLY A 711 -42.02 -12.54 21.52
N ALA A 712 -42.72 -11.40 21.55
CA ALA A 712 -43.36 -10.88 22.76
C ALA A 712 -44.50 -11.78 23.26
N GLN A 713 -45.35 -12.29 22.37
CA GLN A 713 -46.42 -13.26 22.69
C GLN A 713 -45.87 -14.48 23.44
N GLN A 714 -44.85 -15.15 22.87
CA GLN A 714 -44.24 -16.33 23.48
C GLN A 714 -43.61 -16.03 24.85
N GLN A 715 -43.07 -14.83 25.04
CA GLN A 715 -42.44 -14.41 26.30
C GLN A 715 -43.45 -13.99 27.37
N LEU A 716 -44.65 -13.54 26.99
CA LEU A 716 -45.78 -13.38 27.93
C LEU A 716 -46.30 -14.75 28.36
N ALA A 717 -46.37 -15.72 27.44
CA ALA A 717 -46.76 -17.11 27.73
C ALA A 717 -45.89 -17.74 28.84
N ASP A 718 -44.56 -17.63 28.73
CA ASP A 718 -43.59 -18.14 29.74
C ASP A 718 -43.91 -17.63 31.17
N PHE A 719 -44.45 -16.40 31.27
CA PHE A 719 -44.76 -15.73 32.54
C PHE A 719 -46.21 -15.91 33.01
N ASP A 720 -47.02 -16.74 32.36
CA ASP A 720 -48.49 -16.88 32.56
C ASP A 720 -49.24 -15.53 32.38
N LEU A 721 -48.77 -14.68 31.47
CA LEU A 721 -49.42 -13.42 31.10
C LEU A 721 -50.19 -13.59 29.77
N ALA A 722 -51.39 -13.03 29.69
CA ALA A 722 -52.23 -13.09 28.49
C ALA A 722 -51.66 -12.25 27.34
N PHE A 723 -52.02 -12.59 26.10
CA PHE A 723 -51.66 -11.87 24.88
C PHE A 723 -52.67 -12.16 23.76
N HIS A 724 -52.61 -11.38 22.68
CA HIS A 724 -53.53 -11.46 21.55
C HIS A 724 -52.78 -11.43 20.21
N ASP A 725 -53.43 -11.84 19.12
CA ASP A 725 -52.85 -11.93 17.77
C ASP A 725 -53.02 -10.65 16.95
N LEU A 726 -51.92 -10.19 16.34
CA LEU A 726 -51.84 -8.97 15.53
C LEU A 726 -51.15 -9.30 14.19
N LEU A 727 -51.89 -9.28 13.07
CA LEU A 727 -51.41 -9.75 11.76
C LEU A 727 -51.89 -8.91 10.55
N PRO A 728 -50.98 -8.25 9.82
CA PRO A 728 -51.22 -7.75 8.47
C PRO A 728 -51.15 -8.88 7.40
N SER A 729 -51.83 -8.69 6.26
CA SER A 729 -52.11 -9.75 5.29
C SER A 729 -50.95 -10.13 4.34
N ALA A 730 -50.98 -11.40 3.89
CA ALA A 730 -50.05 -11.98 2.92
C ALA A 730 -50.71 -12.14 1.54
N GLY A 731 -49.93 -11.92 0.47
CA GLY A 731 -50.30 -12.19 -0.91
C GLY A 731 -49.64 -13.48 -1.42
N THR A 732 -50.25 -14.11 -2.42
CA THR A 732 -49.90 -15.44 -2.93
C THR A 732 -48.80 -15.43 -4.00
N GLY A 733 -48.10 -16.57 -4.18
CA GLY A 733 -47.59 -16.93 -5.52
C GLY A 733 -46.12 -17.36 -5.71
N ASP A 734 -45.42 -17.93 -4.72
CA ASP A 734 -44.05 -18.45 -4.97
C ASP A 734 -44.09 -19.60 -6.01
N THR A 735 -43.47 -19.38 -7.18
CA THR A 735 -43.42 -20.38 -8.28
C THR A 735 -42.17 -21.26 -8.18
N LYS A 736 -42.28 -22.54 -8.59
CA LYS A 736 -41.13 -23.47 -8.59
C LYS A 736 -40.16 -23.14 -9.73
N ILE A 737 -38.98 -22.65 -9.37
CA ILE A 737 -37.91 -22.28 -10.31
C ILE A 737 -37.10 -23.52 -10.73
N ILE A 738 -37.05 -23.80 -12.03
CA ILE A 738 -36.24 -24.85 -12.69
C ILE A 738 -34.91 -24.21 -13.17
N PRO A 739 -33.74 -24.87 -13.04
CA PRO A 739 -32.46 -24.25 -13.33
C PRO A 739 -32.06 -24.25 -14.81
N SER A 740 -31.37 -23.19 -15.23
CA SER A 740 -30.53 -23.09 -16.43
C SER A 740 -29.47 -21.98 -16.20
N ASN A 741 -28.57 -21.73 -17.16
CA ASN A 741 -27.63 -20.59 -17.07
C ASN A 741 -28.41 -19.29 -17.30
N ILE A 742 -28.65 -18.53 -16.22
CA ILE A 742 -29.61 -17.41 -16.18
C ILE A 742 -28.88 -16.08 -15.88
N PRO A 743 -29.12 -15.00 -16.67
CA PRO A 743 -28.60 -13.67 -16.36
C PRO A 743 -29.08 -13.13 -15.01
N THR A 744 -28.27 -12.25 -14.39
CA THR A 744 -28.55 -11.64 -13.07
C THR A 744 -30.00 -11.16 -12.95
N LEU A 745 -30.70 -11.74 -11.98
CA LEU A 745 -32.10 -11.47 -11.62
C LEU A 745 -33.14 -11.65 -12.73
N ALA A 746 -32.86 -12.29 -13.89
CA ALA A 746 -33.75 -12.31 -15.07
C ALA A 746 -35.22 -12.71 -14.78
N ALA A 747 -35.48 -13.55 -13.78
CA ALA A 747 -36.84 -13.87 -13.32
C ALA A 747 -37.70 -12.63 -12.98
N PHE A 748 -37.07 -11.52 -12.57
CA PHE A 748 -37.71 -10.24 -12.24
C PHE A 748 -38.03 -9.35 -13.46
N ASP A 749 -37.72 -9.74 -14.71
CA ASP A 749 -38.25 -9.07 -15.91
C ASP A 749 -39.80 -9.11 -15.92
N ALA A 750 -40.37 -10.22 -15.43
CA ALA A 750 -41.79 -10.33 -15.15
C ALA A 750 -42.16 -9.57 -13.86
N GLU A 751 -42.96 -8.51 -13.96
CA GLU A 751 -43.43 -7.74 -12.79
C GLU A 751 -44.25 -8.59 -11.81
N THR A 752 -44.86 -9.68 -12.30
CA THR A 752 -45.63 -10.65 -11.53
C THR A 752 -44.79 -11.70 -10.80
N PHE A 753 -43.48 -11.79 -11.04
CA PHE A 753 -42.62 -12.75 -10.35
C PHE A 753 -42.48 -12.38 -8.86
N GLN A 754 -42.73 -13.34 -7.98
CA GLN A 754 -42.64 -13.18 -6.53
C GLN A 754 -41.84 -14.33 -5.91
N CYS A 755 -40.88 -14.00 -5.05
CA CYS A 755 -40.17 -14.93 -4.18
C CYS A 755 -39.86 -14.32 -2.80
N SER A 756 -40.65 -13.32 -2.36
CA SER A 756 -40.39 -12.54 -1.14
C SER A 756 -40.35 -13.37 0.15
N ASN A 757 -41.09 -14.48 0.24
CA ASN A 757 -41.04 -15.42 1.37
C ASN A 757 -39.71 -16.19 1.47
N ALA A 758 -38.98 -16.29 0.35
CA ALA A 758 -37.67 -16.93 0.30
C ALA A 758 -36.52 -15.92 0.37
N LEU A 759 -36.74 -14.68 -0.10
CA LEU A 759 -35.80 -13.57 0.10
C LEU A 759 -35.83 -12.99 1.52
N SER A 760 -36.92 -13.18 2.29
CA SER A 760 -36.88 -12.86 3.72
C SER A 760 -35.78 -13.66 4.42
N ALA A 761 -35.52 -14.92 4.03
CA ALA A 761 -34.41 -15.69 4.59
C ALA A 761 -33.03 -15.07 4.30
N LEU A 762 -32.84 -14.33 3.19
CA LEU A 762 -31.62 -13.55 2.96
C LEU A 762 -31.56 -12.34 3.88
N ARG A 763 -32.63 -11.53 3.96
CA ARG A 763 -32.70 -10.39 4.88
C ARG A 763 -32.46 -10.82 6.34
N ASP A 764 -33.08 -11.91 6.75
CA ASP A 764 -33.00 -12.44 8.10
C ASP A 764 -31.61 -13.05 8.39
N CYS A 765 -30.93 -13.63 7.38
CA CYS A 765 -29.52 -14.01 7.45
C CYS A 765 -28.58 -12.80 7.62
N LEU A 766 -28.77 -11.74 6.83
CA LEU A 766 -27.99 -10.51 6.90
C LEU A 766 -28.16 -9.82 8.27
N LYS A 767 -29.39 -9.72 8.78
CA LYS A 767 -29.66 -9.13 10.12
C LYS A 767 -29.21 -10.03 11.28
N LYS A 768 -29.29 -11.36 11.15
CA LYS A 768 -28.73 -12.34 12.12
C LYS A 768 -27.22 -12.15 12.34
N TYR A 769 -26.50 -11.68 11.31
CA TYR A 769 -25.05 -11.51 11.35
C TYR A 769 -24.61 -10.04 11.40
N ASP A 770 -25.48 -9.09 11.76
CA ASP A 770 -25.18 -7.65 11.88
C ASP A 770 -24.50 -7.07 10.63
N TYR A 771 -25.08 -7.35 9.45
CA TYR A 771 -24.66 -6.73 8.19
C TYR A 771 -25.17 -5.27 8.12
N SER A 772 -24.63 -4.39 8.97
CA SER A 772 -25.03 -2.99 9.13
C SER A 772 -23.92 -2.02 8.75
N ILE A 773 -24.26 -0.76 8.40
CA ILE A 773 -23.26 0.26 8.03
C ILE A 773 -22.19 0.39 9.13
N SER A 774 -22.63 0.47 10.39
CA SER A 774 -21.74 0.60 11.56
C SER A 774 -20.78 -0.57 11.69
N ALA A 775 -21.28 -1.81 11.62
CA ALA A 775 -20.45 -3.01 11.79
C ALA A 775 -19.49 -3.23 10.62
N ILE A 776 -19.90 -2.92 9.38
CA ILE A 776 -19.04 -3.00 8.19
C ILE A 776 -17.94 -1.94 8.27
N CYS A 777 -18.29 -0.67 8.55
CA CYS A 777 -17.32 0.42 8.74
C CYS A 777 -16.32 0.12 9.87
N GLY A 778 -16.79 -0.39 11.00
CA GLY A 778 -15.96 -0.77 12.15
C GLY A 778 -14.98 -1.91 11.82
N LEU A 779 -15.44 -2.97 11.14
CA LEU A 779 -14.57 -4.09 10.75
C LEU A 779 -13.51 -3.70 9.70
N LEU A 780 -13.84 -2.77 8.79
CA LEU A 780 -12.90 -2.31 7.77
C LEU A 780 -12.01 -1.14 8.24
N ASN A 781 -12.32 -0.53 9.39
CA ASN A 781 -11.71 0.69 9.92
C ASN A 781 -11.81 1.85 8.90
N ILE A 782 -13.03 2.15 8.48
CA ILE A 782 -13.39 3.25 7.56
C ILE A 782 -14.62 3.99 8.11
N GLU A 783 -14.81 5.26 7.72
CA GLU A 783 -15.91 6.08 8.24
C GLU A 783 -17.26 5.87 7.52
N SER A 784 -17.22 5.38 6.28
CA SER A 784 -18.40 5.22 5.41
C SER A 784 -18.19 4.09 4.41
N LEU A 785 -19.26 3.44 3.95
CA LEU A 785 -19.20 2.46 2.85
C LEU A 785 -18.66 3.09 1.55
N GLN A 786 -18.75 4.41 1.39
CA GLN A 786 -18.16 5.13 0.25
C GLN A 786 -16.63 5.14 0.30
N HIS A 787 -16.03 5.03 1.48
CA HIS A 787 -14.59 4.93 1.73
C HIS A 787 -14.04 3.49 1.61
N ILE A 788 -14.83 2.53 1.09
CA ILE A 788 -14.30 1.24 0.63
C ILE A 788 -13.47 1.49 -0.63
N GLU A 789 -12.17 1.71 -0.43
CA GLU A 789 -11.20 2.03 -1.47
C GLU A 789 -10.95 0.81 -2.38
N PRO A 790 -11.17 0.89 -3.71
CA PRO A 790 -11.14 -0.28 -4.59
C PRO A 790 -9.75 -0.90 -4.76
N THR A 791 -8.68 -0.12 -4.64
CA THR A 791 -7.31 -0.65 -4.63
C THR A 791 -6.99 -1.44 -3.35
N HIS A 792 -7.82 -1.29 -2.30
CA HIS A 792 -7.66 -1.94 -1.00
C HIS A 792 -8.62 -3.11 -0.75
N LEU A 793 -9.50 -3.52 -1.69
CA LEU A 793 -10.45 -4.63 -1.46
C LEU A 793 -9.78 -5.92 -0.95
N HIS A 794 -8.65 -6.30 -1.54
CA HIS A 794 -7.88 -7.45 -1.08
C HIS A 794 -7.19 -7.22 0.28
N TYR A 795 -6.80 -5.98 0.60
CA TYR A 795 -6.22 -5.63 1.89
C TYR A 795 -7.28 -5.70 3.02
N TYR A 796 -8.48 -5.18 2.76
CA TYR A 796 -9.63 -5.34 3.64
C TYR A 796 -9.94 -6.82 3.88
N ASP A 797 -9.98 -7.63 2.82
CA ASP A 797 -10.34 -9.05 2.91
C ASP A 797 -9.28 -9.90 3.64
N ALA A 798 -7.99 -9.66 3.37
CA ALA A 798 -6.90 -10.47 3.89
C ALA A 798 -6.36 -10.02 5.26
N PHE A 799 -6.49 -8.73 5.62
CA PHE A 799 -5.83 -8.16 6.81
C PHE A 799 -6.74 -7.35 7.76
N LYS A 800 -7.98 -7.02 7.38
CA LYS A 800 -8.96 -6.37 8.27
C LYS A 800 -10.08 -7.32 8.70
N LEU A 801 -10.61 -8.09 7.75
CA LEU A 801 -11.75 -8.96 8.03
C LEU A 801 -11.39 -10.13 8.96
N PRO A 802 -12.17 -10.35 10.05
CA PRO A 802 -12.17 -11.63 10.75
C PRO A 802 -12.75 -12.73 9.83
N GLN A 803 -12.97 -13.94 10.36
CA GLN A 803 -13.96 -14.86 9.77
C GLN A 803 -15.03 -15.25 10.79
N THR A 804 -15.66 -14.20 11.32
CA THR A 804 -17.07 -14.23 11.67
C THR A 804 -17.91 -14.31 10.40
N ALA A 805 -19.15 -14.80 10.50
CA ALA A 805 -20.07 -14.85 9.37
C ALA A 805 -20.38 -13.47 8.76
N LEU A 806 -20.32 -12.39 9.55
CA LEU A 806 -20.40 -11.01 9.06
C LEU A 806 -19.30 -10.71 8.04
N ALA A 807 -18.06 -11.04 8.38
CA ALA A 807 -16.94 -10.83 7.47
C ALA A 807 -17.04 -11.69 6.20
N ASP A 808 -17.58 -12.91 6.29
CA ASP A 808 -17.84 -13.71 5.10
C ASP A 808 -18.92 -13.08 4.19
N LEU A 809 -19.92 -12.39 4.75
CA LEU A 809 -20.90 -11.62 3.98
C LEU A 809 -20.26 -10.37 3.34
N ILE A 810 -19.40 -9.63 4.06
CA ILE A 810 -18.68 -8.46 3.53
C ILE A 810 -17.73 -8.85 2.40
N ARG A 811 -16.98 -9.95 2.60
CA ARG A 811 -16.14 -10.61 1.58
C ARG A 811 -16.94 -10.92 0.31
N LEU A 812 -18.13 -11.50 0.47
CA LEU A 812 -18.98 -11.94 -0.62
C LEU A 812 -19.67 -10.79 -1.38
N PHE A 813 -20.15 -9.75 -0.67
CA PHE A 813 -21.06 -8.73 -1.20
C PHE A 813 -20.50 -7.31 -1.32
N LEU A 814 -19.29 -7.02 -0.82
CA LEU A 814 -18.67 -5.68 -0.95
C LEU A 814 -17.17 -5.73 -1.32
N LEU A 815 -16.45 -6.80 -0.98
CA LEU A 815 -15.02 -6.94 -1.31
C LEU A 815 -14.74 -7.85 -2.52
N ARG A 816 -15.78 -8.22 -3.27
CA ARG A 816 -15.72 -9.00 -4.53
C ARG A 816 -15.12 -10.42 -4.40
N GLY A 817 -14.95 -10.90 -3.17
CA GLY A 817 -14.35 -12.20 -2.84
C GLY A 817 -15.26 -13.40 -3.09
N ALA A 818 -14.80 -14.57 -2.64
CA ALA A 818 -15.50 -15.84 -2.83
C ALA A 818 -15.36 -16.76 -1.60
N LEU A 819 -16.26 -17.74 -1.49
CA LEU A 819 -16.36 -18.68 -0.38
C LEU A 819 -16.50 -20.12 -0.91
N THR A 820 -16.01 -21.12 -0.17
CA THR A 820 -16.25 -22.54 -0.53
C THR A 820 -17.74 -22.86 -0.45
N GLU A 821 -18.23 -23.79 -1.27
CA GLU A 821 -19.65 -24.18 -1.29
C GLU A 821 -20.18 -24.55 0.11
N GLU A 822 -19.46 -25.39 0.85
CA GLU A 822 -19.76 -25.75 2.25
C GLU A 822 -19.95 -24.51 3.15
N LYS A 823 -19.06 -23.51 3.02
CA LYS A 823 -19.08 -22.29 3.82
C LYS A 823 -20.26 -21.38 3.42
N THR A 824 -20.57 -21.31 2.13
CA THR A 824 -21.73 -20.58 1.58
C THR A 824 -23.05 -21.22 2.02
N ILE A 825 -23.14 -22.55 1.98
CA ILE A 825 -24.25 -23.34 2.54
C ILE A 825 -24.35 -23.17 4.06
N SER A 826 -23.22 -23.06 4.79
CA SER A 826 -23.21 -22.80 6.23
C SER A 826 -23.71 -21.41 6.63
N LEU A 827 -23.69 -20.42 5.73
CA LEU A 827 -24.22 -19.07 5.98
C LEU A 827 -25.72 -18.99 5.67
N PHE A 828 -26.11 -19.46 4.49
CA PHE A 828 -27.47 -19.28 3.96
C PHE A 828 -28.39 -20.48 4.18
N GLY A 829 -27.84 -21.68 4.35
CA GLY A 829 -28.57 -22.95 4.26
C GLY A 829 -28.85 -23.36 2.81
N ASN A 830 -28.92 -24.68 2.56
CA ASN A 830 -29.08 -25.27 1.22
C ASN A 830 -30.18 -24.63 0.36
N ALA A 831 -31.35 -24.36 0.96
CA ALA A 831 -32.52 -23.83 0.24
C ALA A 831 -32.30 -22.40 -0.28
N LEU A 832 -31.70 -21.53 0.53
CA LEU A 832 -31.42 -20.14 0.16
C LEU A 832 -30.20 -20.06 -0.77
N PHE A 833 -29.13 -20.79 -0.49
CA PHE A 833 -27.99 -20.95 -1.41
C PHE A 833 -28.46 -21.34 -2.82
N SER A 834 -29.30 -22.38 -2.92
CA SER A 834 -29.92 -22.83 -4.18
C SER A 834 -30.84 -21.79 -4.82
N LEU A 835 -31.44 -20.85 -4.06
CA LEU A 835 -32.21 -19.75 -4.61
C LEU A 835 -31.29 -18.67 -5.20
N LEU A 836 -30.30 -18.20 -4.44
CA LEU A 836 -29.42 -17.12 -4.86
C LEU A 836 -28.58 -17.52 -6.08
N ALA A 837 -28.20 -18.80 -6.20
CA ALA A 837 -27.59 -19.35 -7.41
C ALA A 837 -28.55 -19.28 -8.62
N ARG A 838 -29.80 -19.75 -8.48
CA ARG A 838 -30.82 -19.71 -9.56
C ARG A 838 -31.28 -18.29 -9.95
N LEU A 839 -31.10 -17.32 -9.06
CA LEU A 839 -31.37 -15.90 -9.35
C LEU A 839 -30.16 -15.17 -9.99
N GLY A 840 -29.03 -15.85 -10.21
CA GLY A 840 -27.81 -15.23 -10.72
C GLY A 840 -27.21 -14.19 -9.76
N ILE A 841 -27.49 -14.32 -8.46
CA ILE A 841 -26.93 -13.48 -7.38
C ILE A 841 -25.61 -14.09 -6.90
N LEU A 842 -25.60 -15.42 -6.68
CA LEU A 842 -24.37 -16.17 -6.45
C LEU A 842 -23.97 -16.87 -7.75
N ILE A 843 -22.72 -16.70 -8.16
CA ILE A 843 -22.11 -17.37 -9.30
C ILE A 843 -20.96 -18.26 -8.83
N SER A 844 -20.82 -19.42 -9.46
CA SER A 844 -19.67 -20.30 -9.25
C SER A 844 -18.45 -19.71 -9.97
N ARG A 845 -17.33 -19.62 -9.25
CA ARG A 845 -15.98 -19.34 -9.76
C ARG A 845 -15.13 -20.55 -9.40
N GLU A 846 -15.06 -21.52 -10.31
CA GLU A 846 -14.40 -22.82 -10.12
C GLU A 846 -14.95 -23.58 -8.89
N SER A 847 -14.13 -23.84 -7.87
CA SER A 847 -14.49 -24.51 -6.62
C SER A 847 -15.20 -23.61 -5.59
N LEU A 848 -15.30 -22.31 -5.87
CA LEU A 848 -15.80 -21.29 -4.96
C LEU A 848 -17.07 -20.63 -5.51
N TRP A 849 -17.77 -19.91 -4.64
CA TRP A 849 -18.98 -19.14 -4.94
C TRP A 849 -18.78 -17.68 -4.54
N SER A 850 -19.15 -16.76 -5.42
CA SER A 850 -19.03 -15.30 -5.25
C SER A 850 -20.33 -14.59 -5.57
N SER A 851 -20.52 -13.37 -5.09
CA SER A 851 -21.64 -12.54 -5.55
C SER A 851 -21.38 -11.95 -6.95
N ALA A 852 -22.44 -11.89 -7.76
CA ALA A 852 -22.52 -11.15 -9.03
C ALA A 852 -23.23 -9.78 -8.86
N VAL A 853 -23.52 -9.38 -7.62
CA VAL A 853 -24.07 -8.08 -7.22
C VAL A 853 -23.32 -7.53 -6.01
N ASP A 854 -23.17 -6.22 -5.87
CA ASP A 854 -22.81 -5.63 -4.57
C ASP A 854 -24.08 -5.48 -3.74
N LEU A 855 -24.00 -5.63 -2.41
CA LEU A 855 -25.14 -5.46 -1.51
C LEU A 855 -24.86 -4.38 -0.46
N TYR A 856 -25.41 -3.20 -0.71
CA TYR A 856 -25.27 -2.03 0.15
C TYR A 856 -26.29 -2.01 1.29
N CYS A 857 -25.91 -1.39 2.40
CA CYS A 857 -26.81 -1.01 3.47
C CYS A 857 -27.09 0.49 3.38
N ALA A 858 -28.36 0.88 3.34
CA ALA A 858 -28.79 2.27 3.37
C ALA A 858 -30.08 2.37 4.20
N GLU A 859 -30.10 3.17 5.27
CA GLU A 859 -31.30 3.38 6.11
C GLU A 859 -31.96 2.07 6.57
N GLU A 860 -31.22 1.05 7.04
CA GLU A 860 -31.76 -0.29 7.40
C GLU A 860 -32.40 -1.09 6.24
N LEU A 861 -32.20 -0.68 4.98
CA LEU A 861 -32.53 -1.43 3.76
C LEU A 861 -31.28 -2.07 3.15
N PHE A 862 -31.46 -3.24 2.54
CA PHE A 862 -30.45 -3.92 1.73
C PHE A 862 -30.69 -3.65 0.25
N ILE A 863 -29.77 -2.98 -0.43
CA ILE A 863 -29.90 -2.55 -1.82
C ILE A 863 -28.83 -3.25 -2.66
N ALA A 864 -29.24 -4.21 -3.49
CA ALA A 864 -28.37 -4.81 -4.48
C ALA A 864 -28.21 -3.90 -5.69
N THR A 865 -26.99 -3.86 -6.23
CA THR A 865 -26.66 -3.18 -7.50
C THR A 865 -25.72 -4.04 -8.32
N ASP A 866 -25.48 -3.69 -9.58
CA ASP A 866 -24.25 -4.14 -10.24
C ASP A 866 -23.04 -3.59 -9.47
N HIS A 867 -21.89 -4.25 -9.62
CA HIS A 867 -20.72 -3.97 -8.78
C HIS A 867 -20.19 -2.53 -8.98
N ARG A 868 -19.74 -1.90 -7.89
CA ARG A 868 -19.18 -0.53 -7.86
C ARG A 868 -18.11 -0.32 -8.92
N TYR A 869 -17.31 -1.36 -9.13
CA TYR A 869 -16.27 -1.46 -10.14
C TYR A 869 -16.24 -2.89 -10.70
N MET A 870 -16.26 -3.00 -12.03
CA MET A 870 -16.16 -4.27 -12.77
C MET A 870 -14.67 -4.57 -13.00
N PHE A 871 -14.13 -5.54 -12.26
CA PHE A 871 -12.70 -5.86 -12.23
C PHE A 871 -12.36 -7.21 -12.87
N LEU A 872 -13.35 -8.10 -12.99
CA LEU A 872 -13.18 -9.47 -13.45
C LEU A 872 -13.91 -9.67 -14.78
N ALA A 873 -13.50 -10.65 -15.58
CA ALA A 873 -14.10 -10.88 -16.90
C ALA A 873 -15.59 -11.30 -16.78
N GLU A 874 -15.93 -11.94 -15.66
CA GLU A 874 -17.28 -12.38 -15.30
C GLU A 874 -18.14 -11.24 -14.75
N ASP A 875 -17.57 -10.05 -14.51
CA ASP A 875 -18.31 -8.84 -14.18
C ASP A 875 -18.87 -8.14 -15.44
N LYS A 876 -18.55 -8.65 -16.64
CA LYS A 876 -19.03 -8.11 -17.91
C LYS A 876 -20.54 -8.35 -18.04
N ILE A 877 -21.30 -7.25 -18.08
CA ILE A 877 -22.75 -7.25 -18.26
C ILE A 877 -23.07 -7.05 -19.74
N ASP A 878 -23.78 -7.98 -20.37
CA ASP A 878 -24.24 -7.91 -21.77
C ASP A 878 -25.55 -7.11 -21.95
N GLU A 879 -25.78 -6.17 -21.03
CA GLU A 879 -26.94 -5.27 -20.92
C GLU A 879 -26.46 -3.88 -20.47
N ASN A 880 -27.35 -2.89 -20.37
CA ASN A 880 -27.02 -1.65 -19.67
C ASN A 880 -26.87 -1.95 -18.16
N PRO A 881 -25.72 -1.64 -17.51
CA PRO A 881 -25.53 -1.87 -16.09
C PRO A 881 -26.38 -0.91 -15.23
N VAL A 882 -26.54 -1.26 -13.96
CA VAL A 882 -27.26 -0.47 -12.95
C VAL A 882 -26.24 0.21 -12.05
N MET A 883 -26.34 1.53 -11.92
CA MET A 883 -25.41 2.31 -11.11
C MET A 883 -25.38 1.82 -9.65
N TYR A 884 -24.18 1.78 -9.08
CA TYR A 884 -23.97 1.49 -7.66
C TYR A 884 -24.51 2.62 -6.78
N ILE A 885 -24.63 2.38 -5.47
CA ILE A 885 -25.08 3.42 -4.54
C ILE A 885 -23.93 4.42 -4.29
N GLY A 886 -23.97 5.55 -4.99
CA GLY A 886 -22.98 6.63 -4.89
C GLY A 886 -23.32 7.72 -3.87
N MET A 887 -22.46 8.75 -3.81
CA MET A 887 -22.66 9.94 -2.95
C MET A 887 -23.84 10.81 -3.41
N ASP A 888 -24.15 10.79 -4.71
CA ASP A 888 -25.38 11.29 -5.33
C ASP A 888 -26.64 10.64 -4.70
N SER A 889 -26.68 9.32 -4.72
CA SER A 889 -27.80 8.48 -4.30
C SER A 889 -28.03 8.59 -2.80
N LEU A 890 -26.95 8.52 -2.01
CA LEU A 890 -27.01 8.75 -0.56
C LEU A 890 -27.32 10.21 -0.23
N GLY A 891 -26.77 11.16 -0.99
CA GLY A 891 -27.04 12.59 -0.84
C GLY A 891 -28.53 12.89 -0.94
N LEU A 892 -29.22 12.34 -1.96
CA LEU A 892 -30.67 12.48 -2.09
C LEU A 892 -31.43 11.73 -0.97
N VAL A 893 -31.01 10.53 -0.58
CA VAL A 893 -31.62 9.78 0.55
C VAL A 893 -31.54 10.55 1.88
N CYS A 894 -30.43 11.25 2.12
CA CYS A 894 -30.18 12.01 3.34
C CYS A 894 -30.77 13.43 3.33
N THR A 895 -30.98 14.04 2.16
CA THR A 895 -31.47 15.43 2.03
C THR A 895 -32.93 15.56 1.59
N ALA A 896 -33.52 14.55 0.93
CA ALA A 896 -34.92 14.59 0.50
C ALA A 896 -35.87 14.66 1.71
N PRO A 897 -36.72 15.71 1.84
CA PRO A 897 -37.68 15.85 2.93
C PRO A 897 -38.68 14.69 2.97
N ARG A 898 -38.69 13.94 4.08
CA ARG A 898 -39.51 12.74 4.28
C ARG A 898 -40.97 13.04 4.66
N SER A 899 -41.59 13.97 3.92
CA SER A 899 -43.00 14.35 4.10
C SER A 899 -43.96 13.25 3.62
N VAL A 900 -45.07 13.06 4.33
CA VAL A 900 -46.09 12.06 3.98
C VAL A 900 -46.66 12.32 2.59
N SER A 901 -46.65 11.30 1.73
CA SER A 901 -47.12 11.36 0.33
C SER A 901 -48.18 10.30 0.07
N GLN A 902 -49.18 10.59 -0.77
CA GLN A 902 -50.17 9.58 -1.21
C GLN A 902 -49.68 8.83 -2.46
N ASN A 903 -49.00 9.54 -3.36
CA ASN A 903 -48.42 8.95 -4.57
C ASN A 903 -47.05 9.61 -4.86
N THR A 904 -45.96 8.85 -4.70
CA THR A 904 -44.59 9.28 -5.04
C THR A 904 -44.14 8.68 -6.37
N LEU A 905 -43.41 9.47 -7.16
CA LEU A 905 -42.71 9.03 -8.37
C LEU A 905 -41.21 8.99 -8.08
N ASP A 906 -40.51 7.99 -8.60
CA ASP A 906 -39.04 7.92 -8.62
C ASP A 906 -38.59 7.79 -10.08
N LEU A 907 -37.91 8.81 -10.61
CA LEU A 907 -37.49 8.91 -12.00
C LEU A 907 -36.01 8.59 -12.17
N CYS A 908 -35.70 7.74 -13.16
CA CYS A 908 -34.39 7.11 -13.31
C CYS A 908 -34.07 6.26 -12.07
N SER A 909 -35.06 5.47 -11.63
CA SER A 909 -35.05 4.81 -10.31
C SER A 909 -33.87 3.87 -10.07
N GLY A 910 -33.19 3.40 -11.12
CA GLY A 910 -31.98 2.58 -11.01
C GLY A 910 -32.22 1.31 -10.20
N SER A 911 -31.46 1.11 -9.14
CA SER A 911 -31.62 0.01 -8.17
C SER A 911 -32.85 0.14 -7.25
N GLY A 912 -33.64 1.21 -7.41
CA GLY A 912 -34.85 1.52 -6.67
C GLY A 912 -34.62 2.21 -5.33
N ILE A 913 -33.39 2.62 -4.98
CA ILE A 913 -33.06 3.12 -3.63
C ILE A 913 -33.98 4.25 -3.16
N GLN A 914 -34.26 5.24 -4.01
CA GLN A 914 -35.12 6.37 -3.66
C GLN A 914 -36.57 5.90 -3.45
N ALA A 915 -37.12 5.09 -4.37
CA ALA A 915 -38.45 4.52 -4.22
C ALA A 915 -38.63 3.64 -2.98
N LEU A 916 -37.58 2.92 -2.56
CA LEU A 916 -37.60 2.01 -1.41
C LEU A 916 -37.47 2.75 -0.07
N VAL A 917 -36.67 3.82 -0.01
CA VAL A 917 -36.67 4.75 1.13
C VAL A 917 -37.99 5.51 1.21
N ALA A 918 -38.52 5.99 0.07
CA ALA A 918 -39.81 6.66 -0.02
C ALA A 918 -40.98 5.76 0.39
N SER A 919 -40.88 4.44 0.22
CA SER A 919 -41.93 3.50 0.62
C SER A 919 -42.23 3.48 2.12
N ARG A 920 -41.40 4.12 2.96
CA ARG A 920 -41.63 4.28 4.40
C ARG A 920 -42.51 5.47 4.76
N TYR A 921 -42.54 6.52 3.93
CA TYR A 921 -43.33 7.74 4.15
C TYR A 921 -44.35 8.03 3.03
N SER A 922 -44.43 7.17 2.02
CA SER A 922 -45.40 7.27 0.92
C SER A 922 -46.35 6.07 0.89
N HIS A 923 -47.65 6.33 0.77
CA HIS A 923 -48.67 5.28 0.67
C HIS A 923 -48.51 4.41 -0.59
N LYS A 924 -48.07 5.01 -1.71
CA LYS A 924 -47.80 4.33 -2.97
C LYS A 924 -46.63 4.98 -3.68
N VAL A 925 -45.66 4.17 -4.13
CA VAL A 925 -44.53 4.65 -4.92
C VAL A 925 -44.53 3.99 -6.31
N THR A 926 -44.22 4.78 -7.34
CA THR A 926 -43.99 4.30 -8.70
C THR A 926 -42.57 4.65 -9.11
N GLY A 927 -41.68 3.67 -9.27
CA GLY A 927 -40.39 3.87 -9.92
C GLY A 927 -40.51 3.71 -11.43
N VAL A 928 -39.78 4.53 -12.18
CA VAL A 928 -39.70 4.48 -13.64
C VAL A 928 -38.23 4.52 -14.07
N ASP A 929 -37.87 3.57 -14.93
CA ASP A 929 -36.56 3.51 -15.56
C ASP A 929 -36.67 3.13 -17.05
N LEU A 930 -35.67 3.49 -17.83
CA LEU A 930 -35.54 3.11 -19.24
C LEU A 930 -34.74 1.80 -19.40
N ASN A 931 -33.97 1.39 -18.39
CA ASN A 931 -33.19 0.16 -18.36
C ASN A 931 -33.99 -1.00 -17.76
N PRO A 932 -34.27 -2.10 -18.49
CA PRO A 932 -34.92 -3.29 -17.93
C PRO A 932 -34.17 -3.89 -16.74
N ARG A 933 -32.83 -3.91 -16.78
CA ARG A 933 -31.99 -4.46 -15.71
C ARG A 933 -32.15 -3.68 -14.39
N ALA A 934 -32.27 -2.36 -14.47
CA ALA A 934 -32.58 -1.50 -13.32
C ALA A 934 -33.88 -1.93 -12.64
N LEU A 935 -34.95 -2.13 -13.41
CA LEU A 935 -36.24 -2.60 -12.88
C LEU A 935 -36.14 -3.99 -12.23
N ARG A 936 -35.29 -4.89 -12.75
CA ARG A 936 -35.05 -6.20 -12.11
C ARG A 936 -34.43 -6.06 -10.74
N PHE A 937 -33.36 -5.26 -10.62
CA PHE A 937 -32.75 -4.93 -9.33
C PHE A 937 -33.74 -4.25 -8.38
N ALA A 938 -34.48 -3.25 -8.86
CA ALA A 938 -35.46 -2.53 -8.05
C ALA A 938 -36.60 -3.42 -7.53
N ARG A 939 -37.12 -4.34 -8.37
CA ARG A 939 -38.13 -5.34 -7.98
C ARG A 939 -37.56 -6.39 -7.01
N PHE A 940 -36.32 -6.83 -7.20
CA PHE A 940 -35.61 -7.70 -6.26
C PHE A 940 -35.42 -7.02 -4.91
N ASN A 941 -34.91 -5.78 -4.90
CA ASN A 941 -34.67 -4.99 -3.70
C ASN A 941 -35.97 -4.70 -2.94
N ALA A 942 -37.09 -4.44 -3.62
CA ALA A 942 -38.40 -4.37 -2.99
C ALA A 942 -38.75 -5.66 -2.24
N GLN A 943 -38.61 -6.82 -2.89
CA GLN A 943 -38.99 -8.10 -2.29
C GLN A 943 -38.03 -8.56 -1.19
N LEU A 944 -36.73 -8.29 -1.32
CA LEU A 944 -35.71 -8.52 -0.27
C LEU A 944 -36.03 -7.72 1.00
N ASN A 945 -36.41 -6.45 0.85
CA ASN A 945 -36.82 -5.60 1.97
C ASN A 945 -38.29 -5.82 2.40
N GLY A 946 -39.02 -6.73 1.76
CA GLY A 946 -40.44 -7.03 2.03
C GLY A 946 -41.40 -5.86 1.73
N ILE A 947 -40.97 -4.90 0.92
CA ILE A 947 -41.68 -3.69 0.53
C ILE A 947 -42.70 -4.04 -0.57
N LYS A 948 -43.98 -3.69 -0.34
CA LYS A 948 -45.12 -4.09 -1.20
C LYS A 948 -45.81 -2.92 -1.91
N ASN A 949 -45.67 -1.69 -1.40
CA ASN A 949 -46.30 -0.46 -1.87
C ASN A 949 -45.57 0.24 -3.03
N VAL A 950 -44.52 -0.38 -3.57
CA VAL A 950 -43.75 0.13 -4.71
C VAL A 950 -44.08 -0.67 -5.99
N ARG A 951 -44.11 -0.01 -7.14
CA ARG A 951 -44.20 -0.63 -8.48
C ARG A 951 -43.18 -0.03 -9.43
N PHE A 952 -42.60 -0.84 -10.32
CA PHE A 952 -41.48 -0.45 -11.19
C PHE A 952 -41.82 -0.66 -12.67
N LYS A 953 -41.88 0.43 -13.43
CA LYS A 953 -42.30 0.46 -14.84
C LYS A 953 -41.14 0.77 -15.79
N LEU A 954 -41.18 0.14 -16.97
CA LEU A 954 -40.30 0.47 -18.08
C LEU A 954 -40.86 1.68 -18.87
N GLY A 955 -40.03 2.71 -19.07
CA GLY A 955 -40.33 3.80 -20.00
C GLY A 955 -39.46 5.04 -19.83
N ASN A 956 -39.56 5.94 -20.81
CA ASN A 956 -38.77 7.17 -20.87
C ASN A 956 -39.42 8.29 -20.03
N LEU A 957 -38.94 8.47 -18.80
CA LEU A 957 -39.45 9.44 -17.82
C LEU A 957 -40.99 9.35 -17.68
N TYR A 958 -41.69 10.50 -17.70
CA TYR A 958 -43.14 10.60 -17.53
C TYR A 958 -43.98 9.77 -18.53
N ALA A 959 -43.42 9.28 -19.64
CA ALA A 959 -44.17 8.48 -20.62
C ALA A 959 -44.82 7.22 -20.00
N ALA A 960 -44.17 6.57 -19.02
CA ALA A 960 -44.71 5.40 -18.31
C ALA A 960 -45.83 5.74 -17.31
N VAL A 961 -46.02 7.01 -17.00
CA VAL A 961 -46.96 7.54 -15.99
C VAL A 961 -47.78 8.72 -16.52
N LYS A 962 -47.93 8.83 -17.85
CA LYS A 962 -48.60 9.95 -18.52
C LYS A 962 -50.01 10.17 -17.94
N GLY A 963 -50.26 11.39 -17.45
CA GLY A 963 -51.55 11.75 -16.84
C GLY A 963 -51.77 11.22 -15.42
N GLN A 964 -50.72 10.73 -14.75
CA GLN A 964 -50.75 10.42 -13.31
C GLN A 964 -50.12 11.59 -12.54
N ILE A 965 -50.72 11.92 -11.39
CA ILE A 965 -50.33 13.04 -10.53
C ILE A 965 -49.69 12.52 -9.24
N PHE A 966 -48.64 13.18 -8.76
CA PHE A 966 -47.79 12.75 -7.64
C PHE A 966 -47.54 13.91 -6.66
N ASP A 967 -47.48 13.63 -5.36
CA ASP A 967 -47.18 14.65 -4.34
C ASP A 967 -45.68 14.84 -4.13
N THR A 968 -44.88 13.88 -4.62
CA THR A 968 -43.42 13.93 -4.57
C THR A 968 -42.88 13.24 -5.81
N ILE A 969 -41.97 13.90 -6.51
CA ILE A 969 -41.12 13.31 -7.53
C ILE A 969 -39.71 13.31 -6.99
N LEU A 970 -39.11 12.14 -6.84
CA LEU A 970 -37.68 11.96 -6.61
C LEU A 970 -37.01 11.69 -7.97
N ALA A 971 -35.78 12.15 -8.14
CA ALA A 971 -35.00 11.88 -9.33
C ALA A 971 -33.49 11.84 -9.04
N ASN A 972 -32.83 10.75 -9.45
CA ASN A 972 -31.38 10.68 -9.61
C ASN A 972 -31.07 10.37 -11.08
N PRO A 973 -31.13 11.37 -11.97
CA PRO A 973 -30.96 11.16 -13.40
C PRO A 973 -29.49 10.95 -13.78
N PRO A 974 -29.21 10.44 -15.00
CA PRO A 974 -27.98 10.74 -15.70
C PRO A 974 -27.82 12.28 -15.82
N PHE A 975 -26.74 12.84 -15.27
CA PHE A 975 -26.48 14.28 -15.23
C PHE A 975 -25.03 14.66 -15.61
N VAL A 976 -24.16 13.70 -15.91
CA VAL A 976 -22.76 13.99 -16.23
C VAL A 976 -22.68 14.70 -17.59
N PRO A 977 -22.08 15.91 -17.67
CA PRO A 977 -21.85 16.59 -18.94
C PRO A 977 -20.82 15.81 -19.76
N SER A 978 -21.25 15.28 -20.91
CA SER A 978 -20.47 14.28 -21.66
C SER A 978 -20.48 14.58 -23.17
N PRO A 979 -19.33 14.50 -23.86
CA PRO A 979 -19.26 14.68 -25.31
C PRO A 979 -19.88 13.51 -26.10
N ASN A 980 -20.16 12.38 -25.44
CA ASN A 980 -20.83 11.19 -25.97
C ASN A 980 -21.94 10.67 -25.02
N GLU A 981 -22.89 9.89 -25.54
CA GLU A 981 -24.05 9.36 -24.80
C GLU A 981 -23.98 7.83 -24.60
N ASP A 982 -22.76 7.27 -24.53
CA ASP A 982 -22.53 5.83 -24.54
C ASP A 982 -22.93 5.14 -23.23
N LEU A 983 -22.90 5.84 -22.08
CA LEU A 983 -23.28 5.33 -20.77
C LEU A 983 -24.57 6.00 -20.28
N ARG A 984 -25.71 5.48 -20.75
CA ARG A 984 -27.08 5.98 -20.48
C ARG A 984 -27.52 6.10 -19.01
N PHE A 985 -26.74 5.59 -18.05
CA PHE A 985 -26.97 5.76 -16.60
C PHE A 985 -26.14 6.89 -15.99
N ARG A 986 -25.16 7.43 -16.73
CA ARG A 986 -24.20 8.47 -16.35
C ARG A 986 -24.46 9.76 -17.13
N ASP A 987 -24.55 9.64 -18.45
CA ASP A 987 -24.48 10.77 -19.40
C ASP A 987 -25.78 11.57 -19.45
N GLY A 988 -25.73 12.85 -19.07
CA GLY A 988 -26.88 13.76 -19.04
C GLY A 988 -27.12 14.53 -20.35
N GLY A 989 -26.49 14.12 -21.45
CA GLY A 989 -26.33 14.93 -22.66
C GLY A 989 -25.12 15.87 -22.56
N LYS A 990 -24.96 16.79 -23.53
CA LYS A 990 -23.71 17.57 -23.65
C LYS A 990 -23.42 18.44 -22.43
N SER A 991 -24.37 19.29 -22.03
CA SER A 991 -24.22 20.12 -20.82
C SER A 991 -24.55 19.35 -19.52
N GLY A 992 -24.89 18.05 -19.59
CA GLY A 992 -25.43 17.26 -18.47
C GLY A 992 -26.89 17.60 -18.12
N GLU A 993 -27.36 18.79 -18.52
CA GLU A 993 -28.67 19.33 -18.18
C GLU A 993 -29.83 18.74 -18.99
N GLU A 994 -29.60 17.88 -20.00
CA GLU A 994 -30.66 17.54 -20.96
C GLU A 994 -31.75 16.65 -20.38
N VAL A 995 -31.37 15.69 -19.54
CA VAL A 995 -32.31 14.86 -18.77
C VAL A 995 -32.95 15.69 -17.64
N LEU A 996 -32.14 16.46 -16.91
CA LEU A 996 -32.57 17.40 -15.86
C LEU A 996 -33.68 18.34 -16.37
N ARG A 997 -33.41 19.08 -17.45
CA ARG A 997 -34.35 19.99 -18.14
C ARG A 997 -35.65 19.29 -18.56
N ARG A 998 -35.59 18.03 -18.97
CA ARG A 998 -36.78 17.22 -19.33
C ARG A 998 -37.57 16.74 -18.12
N ILE A 999 -36.92 16.51 -16.97
CA ILE A 999 -37.58 16.23 -15.69
C ILE A 999 -38.26 17.50 -15.18
N VAL A 1000 -37.52 18.61 -15.07
CA VAL A 1000 -38.03 19.93 -14.62
C VAL A 1000 -39.21 20.38 -15.48
N LYS A 1001 -39.13 20.29 -16.82
CA LYS A 1001 -40.25 20.61 -17.75
C LYS A 1001 -41.45 19.68 -17.66
N GLY A 1002 -41.29 18.45 -17.17
CA GLY A 1002 -42.39 17.49 -17.04
C GLY A 1002 -43.05 17.52 -15.66
N ALA A 1003 -42.33 17.93 -14.62
CA ALA A 1003 -42.80 17.95 -13.25
C ALA A 1003 -44.05 18.82 -13.06
N CYS A 1004 -44.10 20.01 -13.66
CA CYS A 1004 -45.23 20.93 -13.58
C CYS A 1004 -46.57 20.38 -14.12
N THR A 1005 -46.55 19.28 -14.89
CA THR A 1005 -47.76 18.57 -15.38
C THR A 1005 -48.04 17.24 -14.69
N HIS A 1006 -47.17 16.81 -13.76
CA HIS A 1006 -47.28 15.54 -13.04
C HIS A 1006 -47.23 15.69 -11.51
N LEU A 1007 -47.01 16.89 -10.98
CA LEU A 1007 -47.15 17.19 -9.55
C LEU A 1007 -48.58 17.56 -9.17
N SER A 1008 -48.97 17.25 -7.93
CA SER A 1008 -50.16 17.83 -7.30
C SER A 1008 -49.92 19.31 -6.96
N HIS A 1009 -50.98 20.07 -6.65
CA HIS A 1009 -50.89 21.53 -6.45
C HIS A 1009 -49.90 21.96 -5.35
N SER A 1010 -49.63 21.09 -4.37
CA SER A 1010 -48.61 21.27 -3.33
C SER A 1010 -47.47 20.24 -3.41
N GLY A 1011 -47.31 19.60 -4.57
CA GLY A 1011 -46.32 18.56 -4.81
C GLY A 1011 -44.90 19.11 -5.01
N LYS A 1012 -43.89 18.28 -4.75
CA LYS A 1012 -42.47 18.69 -4.78
C LYS A 1012 -41.62 17.83 -5.71
N LEU A 1013 -40.70 18.46 -6.43
CA LEU A 1013 -39.58 17.78 -7.08
C LEU A 1013 -38.34 17.84 -6.17
N HIS A 1014 -37.72 16.69 -5.90
CA HIS A 1014 -36.41 16.60 -5.28
C HIS A 1014 -35.48 15.85 -6.23
N ILE A 1015 -34.40 16.50 -6.63
CA ILE A 1015 -33.50 16.03 -7.67
C ILE A 1015 -32.06 16.31 -7.25
N VAL A 1016 -31.18 15.34 -7.48
CA VAL A 1016 -29.72 15.51 -7.36
C VAL A 1016 -29.11 15.60 -8.76
N THR A 1017 -28.14 16.49 -8.94
CA THR A 1017 -27.49 16.76 -10.21
C THR A 1017 -26.18 17.48 -9.97
N ASP A 1018 -25.16 17.25 -10.80
CA ASP A 1018 -24.12 18.25 -11.01
C ASP A 1018 -24.72 19.40 -11.86
N LEU A 1019 -24.20 20.63 -11.74
CA LEU A 1019 -24.63 21.81 -12.51
C LEU A 1019 -23.43 22.47 -13.18
N VAL A 1020 -23.61 22.91 -14.43
CA VAL A 1020 -22.62 23.72 -15.17
C VAL A 1020 -23.13 25.16 -15.25
N ASP A 1021 -22.23 26.14 -15.14
CA ASP A 1021 -22.58 27.58 -15.08
C ASP A 1021 -23.62 27.87 -13.98
N LEU A 1022 -23.11 27.91 -12.74
CA LEU A 1022 -23.89 28.17 -11.52
C LEU A 1022 -24.47 29.59 -11.50
N ASP A 1023 -23.76 30.59 -12.04
CA ASP A 1023 -24.20 32.00 -11.97
C ASP A 1023 -25.54 32.24 -12.72
N SER A 1024 -25.91 31.36 -13.66
CA SER A 1024 -27.21 31.39 -14.35
C SER A 1024 -28.22 30.33 -13.90
N TYR A 1025 -27.89 29.43 -12.96
CA TYR A 1025 -28.71 28.24 -12.67
C TYR A 1025 -30.16 28.60 -12.31
N GLN A 1026 -30.38 29.66 -11.53
CA GLN A 1026 -31.72 30.03 -11.09
C GLN A 1026 -32.58 30.47 -12.27
N THR A 1027 -32.01 31.22 -13.21
CA THR A 1027 -32.66 31.61 -14.46
C THR A 1027 -32.94 30.41 -15.37
N LYS A 1028 -32.00 29.46 -15.47
CA LYS A 1028 -32.21 28.19 -16.19
C LYS A 1028 -33.38 27.41 -15.62
N LEU A 1029 -33.46 27.23 -14.29
CA LEU A 1029 -34.54 26.50 -13.63
C LEU A 1029 -35.90 27.19 -13.84
N CYS A 1030 -36.00 28.51 -13.71
CA CYS A 1030 -37.22 29.26 -14.02
C CYS A 1030 -37.67 29.05 -15.48
N GLN A 1031 -36.76 29.18 -16.45
CA GLN A 1031 -37.05 28.93 -17.89
C GLN A 1031 -37.43 27.47 -18.20
N TRP A 1032 -37.08 26.53 -17.33
CA TRP A 1032 -37.44 25.12 -17.49
C TRP A 1032 -38.74 24.77 -16.78
N TRP A 1033 -39.10 25.42 -15.68
CA TRP A 1033 -40.36 25.16 -14.96
C TRP A 1033 -41.53 25.99 -15.51
N GLY A 1034 -41.27 27.24 -15.88
CA GLY A 1034 -42.24 28.29 -16.16
C GLY A 1034 -42.13 29.41 -15.11
N ASP A 1035 -42.13 30.67 -15.56
CA ASP A 1035 -41.57 31.82 -14.82
C ASP A 1035 -42.30 32.25 -13.53
N ASP A 1036 -43.48 31.68 -13.20
CA ASP A 1036 -44.41 32.21 -12.19
C ASP A 1036 -44.77 31.25 -11.01
N VAL A 1037 -44.29 30.00 -10.95
CA VAL A 1037 -45.00 28.93 -10.19
C VAL A 1037 -44.14 27.96 -9.34
N SER A 1038 -43.03 28.36 -8.72
CA SER A 1038 -42.34 27.52 -7.72
C SER A 1038 -41.32 28.22 -6.81
N ASP A 1039 -41.45 28.01 -5.50
CA ASP A 1039 -40.34 28.18 -4.55
C ASP A 1039 -39.19 27.21 -4.90
N THR A 1040 -37.98 27.74 -5.10
CA THR A 1040 -36.79 26.95 -5.48
C THR A 1040 -35.70 27.06 -4.43
N LEU A 1041 -35.12 25.93 -4.04
CA LEU A 1041 -34.00 25.85 -3.09
C LEU A 1041 -32.94 24.91 -3.70
N VAL A 1042 -31.71 25.40 -3.86
CA VAL A 1042 -30.56 24.57 -4.27
C VAL A 1042 -29.58 24.48 -3.11
N LEU A 1043 -29.15 23.25 -2.80
CA LEU A 1043 -28.18 22.95 -1.75
C LEU A 1043 -26.85 22.59 -2.42
N HIS A 1044 -25.90 23.51 -2.38
CA HIS A 1044 -24.56 23.30 -2.90
C HIS A 1044 -23.76 22.38 -1.95
N THR A 1045 -23.08 21.38 -2.50
CA THR A 1045 -22.40 20.32 -1.72
C THR A 1045 -20.90 20.21 -1.97
N ALA A 1046 -20.43 20.43 -3.22
CA ALA A 1046 -19.02 20.49 -3.57
C ALA A 1046 -18.81 21.13 -4.96
N ASP A 1047 -17.80 21.99 -5.08
CA ASP A 1047 -17.24 22.39 -6.37
C ASP A 1047 -16.31 21.28 -6.93
N ARG A 1048 -16.20 21.21 -8.26
CA ARG A 1048 -15.25 20.31 -8.94
C ARG A 1048 -14.56 21.06 -10.07
N ASN A 1049 -13.25 20.91 -10.19
CA ASN A 1049 -12.50 21.45 -11.32
C ASN A 1049 -12.78 20.62 -12.59
N ASP A 1050 -13.00 21.32 -13.71
CA ASP A 1050 -13.26 20.79 -15.05
C ASP A 1050 -12.26 19.70 -15.50
N ALA A 1051 -10.95 19.97 -15.44
CA ALA A 1051 -9.93 19.01 -15.84
C ALA A 1051 -9.87 17.79 -14.90
N LEU A 1052 -9.95 18.01 -13.58
CA LEU A 1052 -10.00 16.91 -12.59
C LEU A 1052 -11.27 16.06 -12.72
N PHE A 1053 -12.39 16.63 -13.18
CA PHE A 1053 -13.63 15.92 -13.48
C PHE A 1053 -13.52 15.12 -14.78
N ALA A 1054 -12.88 15.69 -15.81
CA ALA A 1054 -12.74 15.07 -17.12
C ALA A 1054 -11.78 13.86 -17.12
N ILE A 1055 -10.68 13.90 -16.35
CA ILE A 1055 -9.68 12.82 -16.24
C ILE A 1055 -10.30 11.41 -16.06
N PRO A 1056 -11.11 11.13 -15.02
CA PRO A 1056 -11.69 9.80 -14.79
C PRO A 1056 -12.79 9.40 -15.79
N HIS A 1057 -13.25 10.32 -16.65
CA HIS A 1057 -14.29 10.05 -17.65
C HIS A 1057 -13.75 9.95 -19.08
N ALA A 1058 -12.61 10.58 -19.35
CA ALA A 1058 -11.81 10.37 -20.55
C ALA A 1058 -11.02 9.06 -20.52
N HIS A 1059 -10.82 8.48 -19.34
CA HIS A 1059 -10.07 7.24 -19.15
C HIS A 1059 -10.80 6.00 -19.70
N HIS A 1060 -10.06 5.12 -20.38
CA HIS A 1060 -10.47 3.75 -20.66
C HIS A 1060 -9.44 2.77 -20.08
N PRO A 1061 -9.87 1.73 -19.33
CA PRO A 1061 -8.95 0.88 -18.59
C PRO A 1061 -7.98 0.07 -19.47
N PHE A 1062 -8.33 -0.18 -20.74
CA PHE A 1062 -7.52 -0.96 -21.68
C PHE A 1062 -7.56 -0.36 -23.10
N GLY A 1063 -6.48 -0.56 -23.87
CA GLY A 1063 -6.45 -0.31 -25.32
C GLY A 1063 -6.36 1.15 -25.79
N GLN A 1064 -6.71 2.12 -24.94
CA GLN A 1064 -6.57 3.55 -25.25
C GLN A 1064 -5.09 3.98 -25.28
N SER A 1065 -4.69 4.67 -26.34
CA SER A 1065 -3.38 5.30 -26.46
C SER A 1065 -3.37 6.68 -25.80
N PHE A 1066 -2.20 7.18 -25.38
CA PHE A 1066 -2.04 8.53 -24.82
C PHE A 1066 -2.62 9.64 -25.73
N GLN A 1067 -2.55 9.47 -27.06
CA GLN A 1067 -3.18 10.38 -28.03
C GLN A 1067 -4.71 10.27 -28.05
N ALA A 1068 -5.26 9.06 -27.92
CA ALA A 1068 -6.71 8.87 -27.79
C ALA A 1068 -7.23 9.39 -26.45
N TYR A 1069 -6.51 9.13 -25.34
CA TYR A 1069 -6.82 9.69 -24.02
C TYR A 1069 -6.77 11.22 -24.05
N ASN A 1070 -5.69 11.84 -24.51
CA ASN A 1070 -5.60 13.30 -24.57
C ASN A 1070 -6.62 13.92 -25.55
N LYS A 1071 -6.95 13.25 -26.66
CA LYS A 1071 -8.04 13.68 -27.54
C LYS A 1071 -9.38 13.64 -26.81
N THR A 1072 -9.71 12.53 -26.15
CA THR A 1072 -10.96 12.41 -25.39
C THR A 1072 -10.99 13.36 -24.19
N LEU A 1073 -9.89 13.52 -23.45
CA LEU A 1073 -9.77 14.49 -22.36
C LEU A 1073 -9.96 15.93 -22.85
N THR A 1074 -9.41 16.26 -24.02
CA THR A 1074 -9.66 17.55 -24.69
C THR A 1074 -11.11 17.67 -25.16
N GLU A 1075 -11.74 16.60 -25.65
CA GLU A 1075 -13.16 16.58 -26.02
C GLU A 1075 -14.08 16.77 -24.81
N TRP A 1076 -13.75 16.18 -23.65
CA TRP A 1076 -14.45 16.38 -22.39
C TRP A 1076 -14.25 17.80 -21.85
N ILE A 1077 -13.02 18.31 -21.75
CA ILE A 1077 -12.73 19.67 -21.26
C ILE A 1077 -13.37 20.72 -22.18
N ASN A 1078 -13.23 20.59 -23.50
CA ASN A 1078 -13.89 21.50 -24.45
C ASN A 1078 -15.42 21.44 -24.32
N ASN A 1079 -16.00 20.30 -23.96
CA ASN A 1079 -17.44 20.15 -23.71
C ASN A 1079 -17.90 20.80 -22.38
N PHE A 1080 -16.99 21.09 -21.44
CA PHE A 1080 -17.26 21.97 -20.30
C PHE A 1080 -17.10 23.47 -20.62
N HIS A 1081 -16.43 23.82 -21.73
CA HIS A 1081 -16.11 25.20 -22.13
C HIS A 1081 -16.93 25.71 -23.33
N ALA A 1082 -17.94 24.97 -23.79
CA ALA A 1082 -18.71 25.21 -25.02
C ALA A 1082 -20.22 25.36 -24.80
#